data_AF-A0A1F4QT83-F1
#
_entry.id   AF-A0A1F4QT83-F1
#
_cell.length_a   1.000
_cell.length_b   1.000
_cell.length_c   1.000
_cell.angle_alpha   90.00
_cell.angle_beta   90.00
_cell.angle_gamma   90.00
#
_symmetry.space_group_name_H-M   'P 1'
#
loop_
_entity.id
_entity.type
_entity.pdbx_description
1 polymer ?
#
loop_
_entity_poly.entity_id
_entity_poly.type
_entity_poly.pdbx_seq_one_letter_code
_entity_poly.pdbx_strand_id
1 'polypeptide(L)'
;MGWTSHPSTGLKTVGQGDLVYLSGKEAGDEEVTSYAWSIQSMPAGAAATLDSTDKAWTTFAPDTTGQYVIKLAITTATGAAEASVTITSAHYVGVGIVGGLTPDFAKGQCALCHAANTADWSETGHATMFELAIDGLKSSHYNEGCVECHTVGFNESPEAVNGGFDDVARNLGWAFPDTLQPGNWANIVANFKPLAHVSNIQCENCHGPGSQHFGDPAKIDITLDAGVCGRCHEEEPYHVKNVQWKNSGHGSGETWEGEGLREIEPTDDFRTECAYCHSPTGFVERVDPASKALDRIGLTGEPLGCAACHDPHDATNEYQLRLPLGVQLASGPMIEFGGLGRLCMRCHQDRRVGGGEAYAKNPTRTYRGPHHSNQTDMLAGAKEAVVTFGMVLPNSTHKDVIENSCVDCHMAETGRDDLGEHSWAMNTTEIVNGDTLTHDNVTACVECHGPMTSFEDIKAREDYDGDGTIEAATAEVEGLLDEVAKLLPPYGEPTVDIRDPLWNMEGSLLQRQAAWNWAFVDYDHSHGVHNYQFAVALLKISRAALMYGVLSPGVITGISDVPNDQGKQARVTWTRFGGDGVSNNPVTRYAIWRRVDDAMSMAKAAGSNAGVQKTIIKSFENLPTDPAKLTSGAILALGTQLWDYVGSVPSAAQDVYSTVVPTLFDSTKAGIKWSVFMVSGLTAIPAVYAVTAPDSGYSIDNLAPAAPGNVLLAESVTGIDLAWDDPVDDDFNYFAVYRSTSANFDPSAMQPIATVTEPKYVDADVVAGTTYFYRLSAFDFAGNRSVFSPEKSLLVTGVISNINTVPDDFALEQNYPNPFNPSTMIQFGLPRADRVRIEIFDIRGALVKTLVDDKLSAG
;
A
#
# COMPACT_ATOMS: atom_id res chain seq x y z
N MET A 1 -44.28 0.84 -12.57
CA MET A 1 -45.16 0.94 -11.39
C MET A 1 -44.25 1.09 -10.18
N GLY A 2 -44.20 2.26 -9.54
CA GLY A 2 -43.29 2.52 -8.40
C GLY A 2 -44.00 3.24 -7.25
N TRP A 3 -43.73 2.82 -6.02
CA TRP A 3 -44.63 2.95 -4.89
C TRP A 3 -44.04 3.90 -3.85
N THR A 4 -44.76 4.97 -3.49
CA THR A 4 -44.28 5.95 -2.52
C THR A 4 -45.29 6.07 -1.39
N SER A 5 -44.90 5.51 -0.24
CA SER A 5 -45.52 5.54 1.10
C SER A 5 -46.73 4.64 1.35
N HIS A 6 -46.69 4.07 2.56
CA HIS A 6 -47.52 3.05 3.22
C HIS A 6 -48.96 2.82 2.75
N PRO A 7 -49.44 1.56 2.73
CA PRO A 7 -48.81 0.26 2.99
C PRO A 7 -48.86 -0.61 1.73
N SER A 8 -47.90 -0.46 0.82
CA SER A 8 -47.76 -1.44 -0.27
C SER A 8 -46.47 -2.22 -0.14
N THR A 9 -46.60 -3.54 -0.13
CA THR A 9 -45.50 -4.50 -0.12
C THR A 9 -44.93 -4.77 -1.51
N GLY A 10 -45.53 -4.22 -2.57
CA GLY A 10 -45.18 -4.53 -3.96
C GLY A 10 -45.58 -5.93 -4.42
N LEU A 11 -46.24 -6.72 -3.57
CA LEU A 11 -46.71 -8.06 -3.89
C LEU A 11 -47.88 -8.01 -4.89
N LYS A 12 -47.87 -8.94 -5.84
CA LYS A 12 -48.94 -9.23 -6.78
C LYS A 12 -49.92 -10.26 -6.21
N THR A 13 -49.52 -11.02 -5.19
CA THR A 13 -50.39 -11.92 -4.45
C THR A 13 -50.76 -11.29 -3.11
N VAL A 14 -52.05 -11.00 -2.91
CA VAL A 14 -52.54 -10.17 -1.80
C VAL A 14 -53.76 -10.81 -1.12
N GLY A 15 -54.03 -10.43 0.12
CA GLY A 15 -55.23 -10.88 0.84
C GLY A 15 -56.51 -10.36 0.20
N GLN A 16 -57.57 -11.14 0.31
CA GLN A 16 -58.91 -10.65 -0.03
C GLN A 16 -59.27 -9.43 0.85
N GLY A 17 -59.64 -8.32 0.21
CA GLY A 17 -59.97 -7.06 0.86
C GLY A 17 -58.76 -6.21 1.28
N ASP A 18 -57.53 -6.68 1.06
CA ASP A 18 -56.34 -5.86 1.24
C ASP A 18 -56.25 -4.79 0.15
N LEU A 19 -55.88 -3.57 0.53
CA LEU A 19 -55.81 -2.47 -0.42
C LEU A 19 -54.55 -2.60 -1.29
N VAL A 20 -54.76 -2.70 -2.60
CA VAL A 20 -53.70 -2.75 -3.60
C VAL A 20 -53.50 -1.36 -4.16
N TYR A 21 -52.33 -0.80 -3.95
CA TYR A 21 -51.94 0.47 -4.57
C TYR A 21 -51.45 0.18 -5.99
N LEU A 22 -51.52 1.14 -6.90
CA LEU A 22 -51.01 1.00 -8.26
C LEU A 22 -50.54 2.36 -8.70
N SER A 23 -49.41 2.43 -9.39
CA SER A 23 -48.90 3.68 -9.93
C SER A 23 -48.39 3.52 -11.35
N GLY A 24 -48.68 4.52 -12.18
CA GLY A 24 -48.15 4.65 -13.52
C GLY A 24 -46.89 5.51 -13.43
N LYS A 25 -45.72 4.88 -13.57
CA LYS A 25 -44.44 5.59 -13.70
C LYS A 25 -43.92 5.41 -15.13
N GLU A 26 -43.52 6.55 -15.70
CA GLU A 26 -42.74 6.81 -16.92
C GLU A 26 -43.18 6.21 -18.27
N ALA A 27 -42.90 7.00 -19.31
CA ALA A 27 -42.87 6.65 -20.72
C ALA A 27 -41.54 7.17 -21.32
N GLY A 28 -40.41 6.71 -20.77
CA GLY A 28 -39.09 7.31 -21.03
C GLY A 28 -39.00 8.73 -20.48
N ASP A 29 -38.28 9.61 -21.19
CA ASP A 29 -38.04 11.01 -20.79
C ASP A 29 -39.25 11.95 -21.01
N GLU A 30 -40.41 11.41 -21.41
CA GLU A 30 -41.58 12.21 -21.70
C GLU A 30 -42.54 12.32 -20.51
N GLU A 31 -43.03 13.54 -20.28
CA GLU A 31 -44.07 13.79 -19.31
C GLU A 31 -45.38 13.10 -19.72
N VAL A 32 -45.93 12.32 -18.80
CA VAL A 32 -47.23 11.67 -18.99
C VAL A 32 -48.33 12.72 -18.78
N THR A 33 -49.08 12.96 -19.85
CA THR A 33 -50.14 13.98 -19.88
C THR A 33 -51.51 13.44 -19.47
N SER A 34 -51.73 12.13 -19.58
CA SER A 34 -52.97 11.49 -19.13
C SER A 34 -52.77 10.02 -18.75
N TYR A 35 -53.61 9.56 -17.84
CA TYR A 35 -53.68 8.19 -17.35
C TYR A 35 -55.09 7.64 -17.58
N ALA A 36 -55.19 6.35 -17.89
CA ALA A 36 -56.44 5.63 -18.05
C ALA A 36 -56.32 4.21 -17.48
N TRP A 37 -56.82 4.02 -16.27
CA TRP A 37 -56.86 2.73 -15.59
C TRP A 37 -58.18 1.99 -15.85
N SER A 38 -58.10 0.66 -15.95
CA SER A 38 -59.28 -0.20 -16.08
C SER A 38 -59.02 -1.60 -15.53
N ILE A 39 -60.07 -2.26 -15.02
CA ILE A 39 -60.04 -3.69 -14.71
C ILE A 39 -60.41 -4.44 -15.99
N GLN A 40 -59.45 -5.12 -16.60
CA GLN A 40 -59.64 -5.86 -17.85
C GLN A 40 -60.39 -7.17 -17.62
N SER A 41 -60.08 -7.87 -16.53
CA SER A 41 -60.80 -9.07 -16.09
C SER A 41 -60.71 -9.21 -14.57
N MET A 42 -61.70 -9.89 -14.00
CA MET A 42 -61.79 -10.20 -12.57
C MET A 42 -62.52 -11.53 -12.35
N PRO A 43 -62.43 -12.15 -11.16
CA PRO A 43 -63.10 -13.41 -10.86
C PRO A 43 -64.63 -13.32 -11.00
N ALA A 44 -65.27 -14.46 -11.28
CA ALA A 44 -66.72 -14.50 -11.38
C ALA A 44 -67.37 -14.16 -10.03
N GLY A 45 -68.26 -13.17 -10.02
CA GLY A 45 -68.93 -12.69 -8.81
C GLY A 45 -68.22 -11.54 -8.09
N ALA A 46 -67.00 -11.17 -8.52
CA ALA A 46 -66.31 -9.99 -8.03
C ALA A 46 -67.00 -8.69 -8.46
N ALA A 47 -66.94 -7.68 -7.60
CA ALA A 47 -67.50 -6.34 -7.78
C ALA A 47 -66.48 -5.22 -7.46
N ALA A 48 -65.18 -5.56 -7.35
CA ALA A 48 -64.11 -4.62 -7.08
C ALA A 48 -64.08 -3.44 -8.07
N THR A 49 -63.75 -2.25 -7.57
CA THR A 49 -63.63 -1.01 -8.35
C THR A 49 -62.32 -0.29 -8.05
N LEU A 50 -61.79 0.42 -9.05
CA LEU A 50 -60.64 1.31 -8.88
C LEU A 50 -61.08 2.63 -8.23
N ASP A 51 -60.30 3.14 -7.29
CA ASP A 51 -60.53 4.43 -6.61
C ASP A 51 -60.49 5.62 -7.57
N SER A 52 -59.58 5.56 -8.54
CA SER A 52 -59.49 6.55 -9.61
C SER A 52 -59.08 5.89 -10.92
N THR A 53 -59.46 6.50 -12.04
CA THR A 53 -59.12 5.97 -13.38
C THR A 53 -58.24 6.90 -14.18
N ASP A 54 -58.02 8.13 -13.72
CA ASP A 54 -57.39 9.21 -14.49
C ASP A 54 -56.17 9.86 -13.80
N LYS A 55 -55.69 9.25 -12.72
CA LYS A 55 -54.57 9.74 -11.91
C LYS A 55 -53.31 8.91 -12.14
N ALA A 56 -52.17 9.49 -11.78
CA ALA A 56 -50.87 8.82 -11.81
C ALA A 56 -50.82 7.60 -10.87
N TRP A 57 -51.65 7.58 -9.84
CA TRP A 57 -51.81 6.46 -8.92
C TRP A 57 -53.29 6.15 -8.69
N THR A 58 -53.60 4.90 -8.40
CA THR A 58 -54.94 4.44 -8.06
C THR A 58 -54.83 3.31 -7.04
N THR A 59 -55.94 2.92 -6.42
CA THR A 59 -55.99 1.73 -5.58
C THR A 59 -57.24 0.91 -5.88
N PHE A 60 -57.26 -0.35 -5.46
CA PHE A 60 -58.47 -1.16 -5.37
C PHE A 60 -58.32 -2.24 -4.31
N ALA A 61 -59.43 -2.73 -3.75
CA ALA A 61 -59.45 -3.89 -2.88
C ALA A 61 -60.08 -5.08 -3.63
N PRO A 62 -59.39 -6.22 -3.78
CA PRO A 62 -59.97 -7.40 -4.40
C PRO A 62 -60.97 -8.05 -3.44
N ASP A 63 -62.23 -8.16 -3.83
CA ASP A 63 -63.31 -8.62 -2.95
C ASP A 63 -63.57 -10.13 -3.01
N THR A 64 -62.99 -10.82 -4.00
CA THR A 64 -63.12 -12.27 -4.22
C THR A 64 -61.77 -12.88 -4.56
N THR A 65 -61.48 -14.08 -4.04
CA THR A 65 -60.25 -14.82 -4.40
C THR A 65 -60.17 -15.13 -5.90
N GLY A 66 -59.00 -14.97 -6.50
CA GLY A 66 -58.75 -15.20 -7.92
C GLY A 66 -57.93 -14.07 -8.56
N GLN A 67 -57.79 -14.09 -9.88
CA GLN A 67 -56.95 -13.12 -10.61
C GLN A 67 -57.74 -11.92 -11.12
N TYR A 68 -57.19 -10.73 -10.90
CA TYR A 68 -57.62 -9.45 -11.42
C TYR A 68 -56.54 -8.96 -12.40
N VAL A 69 -56.91 -8.66 -13.64
CA VAL A 69 -55.99 -8.07 -14.61
C VAL A 69 -56.29 -6.59 -14.69
N ILE A 70 -55.37 -5.76 -14.22
CA ILE A 70 -55.50 -4.31 -14.23
C ILE A 70 -54.67 -3.77 -15.39
N LYS A 71 -55.29 -2.91 -16.20
CA LYS A 71 -54.68 -2.29 -17.36
C LYS A 71 -54.50 -0.79 -17.12
N LEU A 72 -53.33 -0.28 -17.48
CA LEU A 72 -53.01 1.13 -17.55
C LEU A 72 -52.75 1.51 -19.01
N ALA A 73 -53.40 2.55 -19.50
CA ALA A 73 -53.01 3.27 -20.70
C ALA A 73 -52.52 4.67 -20.33
N ILE A 74 -51.38 5.09 -20.87
CA ILE A 74 -50.80 6.42 -20.67
C ILE A 74 -50.63 7.12 -22.01
N THR A 75 -50.71 8.45 -22.01
CA THR A 75 -50.45 9.29 -23.20
C THR A 75 -49.41 10.35 -22.88
N THR A 76 -48.43 10.51 -23.76
CA THR A 76 -47.40 11.55 -23.71
C THR A 76 -47.57 12.53 -24.86
N ALA A 77 -46.62 13.46 -25.02
CA ALA A 77 -46.62 14.38 -26.14
C ALA A 77 -46.44 13.68 -27.51
N THR A 78 -45.75 12.54 -27.56
CA THR A 78 -45.42 11.86 -28.83
C THR A 78 -46.18 10.56 -29.08
N GLY A 79 -46.86 9.98 -28.08
CA GLY A 79 -47.58 8.72 -28.28
C GLY A 79 -48.42 8.26 -27.09
N ALA A 80 -48.92 7.02 -27.21
CA ALA A 80 -49.62 6.34 -26.13
C ALA A 80 -49.04 4.94 -25.92
N ALA A 81 -48.99 4.50 -24.67
CA ALA A 81 -48.49 3.19 -24.27
C ALA A 81 -49.50 2.49 -23.35
N GLU A 82 -49.50 1.17 -23.35
CA GLU A 82 -50.35 0.37 -22.48
C GLU A 82 -49.52 -0.67 -21.72
N ALA A 83 -49.87 -0.89 -20.45
CA ALA A 83 -49.30 -1.91 -19.59
C ALA A 83 -50.42 -2.66 -18.87
N SER A 84 -50.14 -3.88 -18.42
CA SER A 84 -51.08 -4.65 -17.61
C SER A 84 -50.36 -5.40 -16.50
N VAL A 85 -51.04 -5.56 -15.37
CA VAL A 85 -50.56 -6.31 -14.21
C VAL A 85 -51.65 -7.27 -13.75
N THR A 86 -51.24 -8.49 -13.41
CA THR A 86 -52.14 -9.49 -12.81
C THR A 86 -51.93 -9.49 -11.31
N ILE A 87 -52.99 -9.26 -10.56
CA ILE A 87 -53.05 -9.35 -9.10
C ILE A 87 -53.83 -10.61 -8.73
N THR A 88 -53.26 -11.46 -7.89
CA THR A 88 -53.90 -12.68 -7.37
C THR A 88 -54.39 -12.43 -5.96
N SER A 89 -55.70 -12.45 -5.75
CA SER A 89 -56.29 -12.42 -4.41
C SER A 89 -56.40 -13.84 -3.84
N ALA A 90 -55.93 -14.03 -2.61
CA ALA A 90 -55.95 -15.32 -1.93
C ALA A 90 -56.20 -15.16 -0.42
N HIS A 91 -56.20 -16.29 0.30
CA HIS A 91 -56.31 -16.36 1.75
C HIS A 91 -55.00 -16.86 2.37
N TYR A 92 -54.69 -16.35 3.55
CA TYR A 92 -53.54 -16.79 4.35
C TYR A 92 -53.78 -18.20 4.90
N VAL A 93 -52.77 -19.06 4.81
CA VAL A 93 -52.86 -20.47 5.23
C VAL A 93 -51.93 -20.81 6.39
N GLY A 94 -50.85 -20.05 6.55
CA GLY A 94 -49.77 -20.26 7.51
C GLY A 94 -48.77 -21.35 7.11
N VAL A 95 -47.63 -21.36 7.78
CA VAL A 95 -46.54 -22.32 7.60
C VAL A 95 -46.88 -23.70 8.15
N GLY A 96 -47.68 -23.76 9.23
CA GLY A 96 -48.23 -25.00 9.78
C GLY A 96 -47.46 -25.66 10.94
N ILE A 97 -46.21 -25.26 11.19
CA ILE A 97 -45.34 -25.88 12.20
C ILE A 97 -45.21 -25.09 13.52
N VAL A 98 -45.68 -23.84 13.55
CA VAL A 98 -45.56 -22.94 14.70
C VAL A 98 -46.22 -23.56 15.95
N GLY A 99 -45.55 -23.46 17.11
CA GLY A 99 -46.03 -24.05 18.36
C GLY A 99 -45.90 -25.57 18.44
N GLY A 100 -45.06 -26.19 17.61
CA GLY A 100 -44.89 -27.65 17.57
C GLY A 100 -46.08 -28.38 16.93
N LEU A 101 -46.88 -27.66 16.13
CA LEU A 101 -48.02 -28.20 15.41
C LEU A 101 -47.58 -28.92 14.14
N THR A 102 -48.49 -29.73 13.58
CA THR A 102 -48.28 -30.40 12.30
C THR A 102 -49.02 -29.66 11.19
N PRO A 103 -48.44 -29.48 9.99
CA PRO A 103 -49.10 -28.79 8.90
C PRO A 103 -50.41 -29.45 8.48
N ASP A 104 -51.44 -28.63 8.26
CA ASP A 104 -52.76 -29.02 7.78
C ASP A 104 -52.76 -29.16 6.25
N PHE A 105 -52.83 -30.41 5.79
CA PHE A 105 -52.87 -30.75 4.37
C PHE A 105 -54.05 -30.11 3.64
N ALA A 106 -55.22 -29.98 4.29
CA ALA A 106 -56.41 -29.44 3.65
C ALA A 106 -56.29 -27.93 3.36
N LYS A 107 -55.41 -27.22 4.08
CA LYS A 107 -55.14 -25.80 3.89
C LYS A 107 -53.96 -25.51 2.97
N GLY A 108 -53.17 -26.52 2.60
CA GLY A 108 -52.01 -26.31 1.74
C GLY A 108 -50.89 -25.50 2.41
N GLN A 109 -50.69 -25.66 3.72
CA GLN A 109 -49.68 -24.92 4.49
C GLN A 109 -48.24 -25.13 4.00
N CYS A 110 -47.42 -24.09 4.09
CA CYS A 110 -46.13 -24.00 3.39
C CYS A 110 -45.18 -25.17 3.70
N ALA A 111 -45.09 -25.60 4.97
CA ALA A 111 -44.17 -26.67 5.40
C ALA A 111 -44.50 -28.05 4.80
N LEU A 112 -45.69 -28.24 4.20
CA LEU A 112 -46.03 -29.48 3.48
C LEU A 112 -45.12 -29.73 2.28
N CYS A 113 -44.79 -28.66 1.54
CA CYS A 113 -43.99 -28.74 0.31
C CYS A 113 -42.59 -28.14 0.47
N HIS A 114 -42.41 -27.21 1.42
CA HIS A 114 -41.18 -26.44 1.63
C HIS A 114 -40.48 -26.79 2.95
N ALA A 115 -40.38 -28.08 3.28
CA ALA A 115 -39.82 -28.55 4.56
C ALA A 115 -38.38 -28.06 4.83
N ALA A 116 -37.54 -27.92 3.79
CA ALA A 116 -36.18 -27.42 3.95
C ALA A 116 -36.16 -25.94 4.36
N ASN A 117 -36.76 -25.06 3.54
CA ASN A 117 -36.79 -23.62 3.84
C ASN A 117 -37.50 -23.30 5.16
N THR A 118 -38.50 -24.09 5.54
CA THR A 118 -39.21 -23.90 6.81
C THR A 118 -38.40 -24.35 8.03
N ALA A 119 -37.46 -25.29 7.86
CA ALA A 119 -36.51 -25.63 8.91
C ALA A 119 -35.54 -24.47 9.16
N ASP A 120 -34.95 -23.91 8.11
CA ASP A 120 -34.00 -22.79 8.24
C ASP A 120 -34.70 -21.53 8.78
N TRP A 121 -35.88 -21.19 8.22
CA TRP A 121 -36.68 -20.05 8.70
C TRP A 121 -37.05 -20.17 10.18
N SER A 122 -37.28 -21.39 10.69
CA SER A 122 -37.70 -21.59 12.08
C SER A 122 -36.64 -21.18 13.11
N GLU A 123 -35.39 -21.04 12.70
CA GLU A 123 -34.28 -20.56 13.53
C GLU A 123 -34.16 -19.01 13.53
N THR A 124 -34.94 -18.32 12.70
CA THR A 124 -34.89 -16.85 12.56
C THR A 124 -35.66 -16.12 13.67
N GLY A 125 -35.34 -14.84 13.87
CA GLY A 125 -36.11 -13.98 14.78
C GLY A 125 -37.58 -13.80 14.36
N HIS A 126 -37.85 -13.83 13.05
CA HIS A 126 -39.21 -13.73 12.51
C HIS A 126 -40.11 -14.89 12.96
N ALA A 127 -39.56 -16.10 13.05
CA ALA A 127 -40.30 -17.28 13.48
C ALA A 127 -40.74 -17.26 14.95
N THR A 128 -40.14 -16.39 15.77
CA THR A 128 -40.30 -16.41 17.24
C THR A 128 -40.73 -15.07 17.85
N MET A 129 -40.88 -14.00 17.05
CA MET A 129 -41.06 -12.65 17.60
C MET A 129 -42.35 -12.49 18.42
N PHE A 130 -43.50 -12.93 17.90
CA PHE A 130 -44.79 -12.81 18.60
C PHE A 130 -44.87 -13.73 19.81
N GLU A 131 -44.39 -14.97 19.71
CA GLU A 131 -44.41 -15.90 20.86
C GLU A 131 -43.60 -15.38 22.05
N LEU A 132 -42.43 -14.79 21.79
CA LEU A 132 -41.59 -14.21 22.84
C LEU A 132 -42.17 -12.89 23.34
N ALA A 133 -42.77 -12.09 22.46
CA ALA A 133 -43.38 -10.82 22.82
C ALA A 133 -44.63 -11.01 23.70
N ILE A 134 -45.53 -11.93 23.35
CA ILE A 134 -46.76 -12.17 24.12
C ILE A 134 -46.48 -12.72 25.52
N ASP A 135 -45.33 -13.38 25.68
CA ASP A 135 -44.82 -13.86 26.97
C ASP A 135 -44.02 -12.79 27.76
N GLY A 136 -43.91 -11.57 27.23
CA GLY A 136 -43.23 -10.44 27.89
C GLY A 136 -41.71 -10.52 27.86
N LEU A 137 -41.13 -11.29 26.93
CA LEU A 137 -39.69 -11.57 26.85
C LEU A 137 -38.92 -10.70 25.84
N LYS A 138 -39.61 -9.81 25.10
CA LYS A 138 -38.99 -8.97 24.05
C LYS A 138 -38.87 -7.50 24.40
N SER A 139 -39.99 -6.82 24.66
CA SER A 139 -40.01 -5.38 24.91
C SER A 139 -41.14 -5.02 25.86
N SER A 140 -40.86 -4.06 26.76
CA SER A 140 -41.89 -3.46 27.62
C SER A 140 -42.87 -2.57 26.86
N HIS A 141 -42.58 -2.23 25.60
CA HIS A 141 -43.43 -1.39 24.74
C HIS A 141 -44.40 -2.20 23.87
N TYR A 142 -44.25 -3.53 23.83
CA TYR A 142 -45.09 -4.38 23.01
C TYR A 142 -46.56 -4.32 23.48
N ASN A 143 -47.48 -4.09 22.56
CA ASN A 143 -48.91 -3.95 22.83
C ASN A 143 -49.74 -4.48 21.64
N GLU A 144 -51.07 -4.40 21.74
CA GLU A 144 -51.99 -4.90 20.71
C GLU A 144 -51.72 -4.31 19.31
N GLY A 145 -51.33 -3.03 19.21
CA GLY A 145 -50.98 -2.42 17.93
C GLY A 145 -49.75 -3.04 17.26
N CYS A 146 -48.88 -3.72 18.02
CA CYS A 146 -47.72 -4.40 17.46
C CYS A 146 -48.08 -5.71 16.74
N VAL A 147 -49.33 -6.21 16.87
CA VAL A 147 -49.73 -7.51 16.31
C VAL A 147 -49.74 -7.48 14.79
N GLU A 148 -50.06 -6.33 14.18
CA GLU A 148 -50.11 -6.15 12.73
C GLU A 148 -48.80 -6.59 12.04
N CYS A 149 -47.68 -6.14 12.57
CA CYS A 149 -46.36 -6.42 12.00
C CYS A 149 -45.80 -7.78 12.40
N HIS A 150 -46.34 -8.41 13.45
CA HIS A 150 -45.77 -9.60 14.06
C HIS A 150 -46.62 -10.88 13.88
N THR A 151 -47.66 -10.81 13.04
CA THR A 151 -48.52 -11.95 12.73
C THR A 151 -48.86 -12.01 11.24
N VAL A 152 -49.43 -13.11 10.78
CA VAL A 152 -49.74 -13.32 9.35
C VAL A 152 -51.07 -12.65 9.01
N GLY A 153 -51.06 -11.80 7.98
CA GLY A 153 -52.29 -11.35 7.31
C GLY A 153 -53.20 -10.42 8.12
N PHE A 154 -52.70 -9.84 9.21
CA PHE A 154 -53.48 -8.95 10.06
C PHE A 154 -53.97 -7.72 9.28
N ASN A 155 -55.28 -7.50 9.30
CA ASN A 155 -55.94 -6.31 8.75
C ASN A 155 -57.28 -6.05 9.46
N GLU A 156 -57.37 -5.01 10.28
CA GLU A 156 -58.59 -4.76 11.09
C GLU A 156 -59.84 -4.38 10.28
N SER A 157 -59.67 -4.12 8.98
CA SER A 157 -60.77 -3.81 8.07
C SER A 157 -61.82 -4.94 8.06
N PRO A 158 -63.11 -4.66 8.35
CA PRO A 158 -64.17 -5.66 8.27
C PRO A 158 -64.34 -6.29 6.88
N GLU A 159 -63.89 -5.58 5.84
CA GLU A 159 -63.92 -6.03 4.46
C GLU A 159 -62.75 -6.98 4.11
N ALA A 160 -61.69 -7.02 4.92
CA ALA A 160 -60.50 -7.83 4.72
C ALA A 160 -60.64 -9.26 5.28
N VAL A 161 -61.56 -10.03 4.70
CA VAL A 161 -61.77 -11.44 5.06
C VAL A 161 -60.75 -12.32 4.33
N ASN A 162 -59.49 -12.20 4.73
CA ASN A 162 -58.33 -12.80 4.07
C ASN A 162 -57.80 -14.06 4.81
N GLY A 163 -58.39 -14.44 5.95
CA GLY A 163 -57.96 -15.61 6.72
C GLY A 163 -56.70 -15.37 7.58
N GLY A 164 -56.29 -14.11 7.75
CA GLY A 164 -55.20 -13.67 8.59
C GLY A 164 -55.48 -13.81 10.10
N PHE A 165 -54.53 -13.32 10.90
CA PHE A 165 -54.55 -13.45 12.35
C PHE A 165 -55.77 -12.80 13.00
N ASP A 166 -56.17 -11.61 12.56
CA ASP A 166 -57.32 -10.89 13.11
C ASP A 166 -58.64 -11.63 12.81
N ASP A 167 -58.81 -12.18 11.60
CA ASP A 167 -59.96 -13.00 11.22
C ASP A 167 -60.07 -14.25 12.10
N VAL A 168 -58.95 -14.95 12.28
CA VAL A 168 -58.89 -16.17 13.10
C VAL A 168 -59.15 -15.84 14.58
N ALA A 169 -58.57 -14.76 15.09
CA ALA A 169 -58.77 -14.29 16.47
C ALA A 169 -60.24 -13.96 16.72
N ARG A 170 -60.86 -13.18 15.82
CA ARG A 170 -62.28 -12.78 15.89
C ARG A 170 -63.20 -13.99 15.88
N ASN A 171 -62.94 -14.97 15.02
CA ASN A 171 -63.74 -16.19 14.92
C ASN A 171 -63.62 -17.10 16.15
N LEU A 172 -62.47 -17.08 16.82
CA LEU A 172 -62.24 -17.86 18.04
C LEU A 172 -62.64 -17.11 19.33
N GLY A 173 -62.98 -15.82 19.24
CA GLY A 173 -63.21 -14.97 20.40
C GLY A 173 -61.96 -14.76 21.26
N TRP A 174 -60.78 -14.81 20.64
CA TRP A 174 -59.52 -14.51 21.32
C TRP A 174 -59.35 -13.00 21.44
N ALA A 175 -58.77 -12.55 22.55
CA ALA A 175 -58.44 -11.15 22.81
C ALA A 175 -56.99 -11.02 23.25
N PHE A 176 -56.37 -9.89 22.92
CA PHE A 176 -55.03 -9.58 23.37
C PHE A 176 -54.97 -9.53 24.91
N PRO A 177 -53.96 -10.12 25.57
CA PRO A 177 -53.90 -10.19 27.02
C PRO A 177 -53.58 -8.83 27.65
N ASP A 178 -54.25 -8.50 28.76
CA ASP A 178 -53.99 -7.29 29.55
C ASP A 178 -52.58 -7.25 30.17
N THR A 179 -51.92 -8.41 30.30
CA THR A 179 -50.58 -8.53 30.88
C THR A 179 -49.74 -9.54 30.09
N LEU A 180 -48.59 -9.08 29.60
CA LEU A 180 -47.60 -9.92 28.94
C LEU A 180 -46.77 -10.67 29.98
N GLN A 181 -46.84 -12.01 29.96
CA GLN A 181 -46.17 -12.85 30.95
C GLN A 181 -45.94 -14.28 30.41
N PRO A 182 -44.92 -14.98 30.90
CA PRO A 182 -44.65 -16.35 30.47
C PRO A 182 -45.87 -17.26 30.60
N GLY A 183 -46.21 -17.97 29.52
CA GLY A 183 -47.34 -18.89 29.45
C GLY A 183 -48.55 -18.37 28.67
N ASN A 184 -48.56 -17.10 28.26
CA ASN A 184 -49.55 -16.58 27.31
C ASN A 184 -49.46 -17.32 25.97
N TRP A 185 -48.25 -17.57 25.45
CA TRP A 185 -48.04 -18.34 24.24
C TRP A 185 -48.51 -19.80 24.39
N ALA A 186 -48.14 -20.44 25.49
CA ALA A 186 -48.58 -21.81 25.78
C ALA A 186 -50.12 -21.93 25.83
N ASN A 187 -50.82 -20.88 26.29
CA ASN A 187 -52.27 -20.82 26.26
C ASN A 187 -52.83 -20.79 24.82
N ILE A 188 -52.24 -19.99 23.94
CA ILE A 188 -52.60 -19.93 22.52
C ILE A 188 -52.45 -21.31 21.86
N VAL A 189 -51.30 -21.97 22.04
CA VAL A 189 -51.06 -23.30 21.46
C VAL A 189 -52.02 -24.36 22.01
N ALA A 190 -52.37 -24.30 23.30
CA ALA A 190 -53.25 -25.28 23.92
C ALA A 190 -54.73 -25.11 23.52
N ASN A 191 -55.21 -23.86 23.49
CA ASN A 191 -56.64 -23.56 23.41
C ASN A 191 -57.08 -22.95 22.07
N PHE A 192 -56.14 -22.36 21.32
CA PHE A 192 -56.38 -21.59 20.10
C PHE A 192 -55.46 -22.04 18.96
N LYS A 193 -55.35 -23.36 18.73
CA LYS A 193 -54.46 -23.92 17.69
C LYS A 193 -54.56 -23.27 16.30
N PRO A 194 -55.76 -22.94 15.77
CA PRO A 194 -55.83 -22.24 14.48
C PRO A 194 -55.18 -20.87 14.50
N LEU A 195 -55.19 -20.16 15.64
CA LEU A 195 -54.52 -18.88 15.82
C LEU A 195 -53.01 -19.03 15.86
N ALA A 196 -52.50 -20.08 16.51
CA ALA A 196 -51.07 -20.41 16.51
C ALA A 196 -50.51 -20.60 15.09
N HIS A 197 -51.31 -21.17 14.17
CA HIS A 197 -50.89 -21.37 12.76
C HIS A 197 -50.64 -20.07 11.98
N VAL A 198 -51.21 -18.95 12.40
CA VAL A 198 -51.04 -17.62 11.78
C VAL A 198 -50.31 -16.63 12.69
N SER A 199 -49.72 -17.11 13.79
CA SER A 199 -48.89 -16.33 14.72
C SER A 199 -47.44 -16.23 14.25
N ASN A 200 -46.71 -15.20 14.69
CA ASN A 200 -45.35 -14.86 14.22
C ASN A 200 -45.30 -14.35 12.76
N ILE A 201 -44.13 -13.86 12.34
CA ILE A 201 -43.88 -13.41 10.97
C ILE A 201 -43.47 -14.62 10.14
N GLN A 202 -44.33 -15.05 9.25
CA GLN A 202 -44.16 -16.28 8.47
C GLN A 202 -43.92 -16.00 6.98
N CYS A 203 -43.83 -17.06 6.18
CA CYS A 203 -43.59 -17.01 4.74
C CYS A 203 -44.53 -16.03 4.02
N GLU A 204 -45.82 -16.07 4.36
CA GLU A 204 -46.85 -15.29 3.65
C GLU A 204 -46.83 -13.79 3.97
N ASN A 205 -46.11 -13.35 5.01
CA ASN A 205 -45.84 -11.92 5.22
C ASN A 205 -44.97 -11.34 4.11
N CYS A 206 -44.08 -12.16 3.52
CA CYS A 206 -43.13 -11.74 2.49
C CYS A 206 -43.49 -12.22 1.08
N HIS A 207 -44.24 -13.32 0.97
CA HIS A 207 -44.57 -13.97 -0.31
C HIS A 207 -46.03 -13.77 -0.73
N GLY A 208 -46.86 -13.21 0.15
CA GLY A 208 -48.30 -13.10 -0.02
C GLY A 208 -49.04 -14.39 0.38
N PRO A 209 -50.39 -14.35 0.42
CA PRO A 209 -51.21 -15.47 0.83
C PRO A 209 -51.17 -16.67 -0.14
N GLY A 210 -51.07 -17.88 0.42
CA GLY A 210 -50.75 -19.10 -0.30
C GLY A 210 -51.95 -19.97 -0.73
N SER A 211 -53.20 -19.62 -0.42
CA SER A 211 -54.33 -20.53 -0.72
C SER A 211 -54.54 -20.79 -2.21
N GLN A 212 -54.11 -19.88 -3.09
CA GLN A 212 -54.15 -20.05 -4.55
C GLN A 212 -52.87 -20.72 -5.10
N HIS A 213 -51.78 -20.73 -4.33
CA HIS A 213 -50.50 -21.32 -4.71
C HIS A 213 -50.51 -22.86 -4.66
N PHE A 214 -51.34 -23.45 -3.79
CA PHE A 214 -51.39 -24.90 -3.64
C PHE A 214 -51.79 -25.59 -4.95
N GLY A 215 -50.81 -26.20 -5.62
CA GLY A 215 -50.97 -26.84 -6.94
C GLY A 215 -50.67 -25.94 -8.14
N ASP A 216 -50.30 -24.68 -7.94
CA ASP A 216 -49.92 -23.73 -8.99
C ASP A 216 -48.80 -22.77 -8.52
N PRO A 217 -47.53 -23.02 -8.89
CA PRO A 217 -46.40 -22.22 -8.42
C PRO A 217 -46.42 -20.76 -8.89
N ALA A 218 -47.22 -20.40 -9.90
CA ALA A 218 -47.27 -19.05 -10.45
C ALA A 218 -48.12 -18.07 -9.64
N LYS A 219 -48.79 -18.54 -8.57
CA LYS A 219 -49.74 -17.76 -7.75
C LYS A 219 -49.20 -17.42 -6.36
N ILE A 220 -47.89 -17.20 -6.28
CA ILE A 220 -47.21 -16.67 -5.10
C ILE A 220 -46.02 -15.83 -5.57
N ASP A 221 -45.62 -14.84 -4.79
CA ASP A 221 -44.52 -13.96 -5.20
C ASP A 221 -43.18 -14.37 -4.62
N ILE A 222 -42.13 -14.04 -5.33
CA ILE A 222 -40.76 -13.99 -4.83
C ILE A 222 -40.22 -12.63 -5.27
N THR A 223 -39.81 -11.80 -4.32
CA THR A 223 -39.35 -10.43 -4.56
C THR A 223 -38.18 -10.09 -3.66
N LEU A 224 -37.32 -9.18 -4.14
CA LEU A 224 -36.24 -8.56 -3.37
C LEU A 224 -36.49 -7.06 -3.13
N ASP A 225 -37.66 -6.56 -3.51
CA ASP A 225 -38.07 -5.17 -3.29
C ASP A 225 -38.12 -4.83 -1.79
N ALA A 226 -37.55 -3.68 -1.41
CA ALA A 226 -37.49 -3.27 -0.01
C ALA A 226 -38.87 -3.01 0.63
N GLY A 227 -39.90 -2.72 -0.16
CA GLY A 227 -41.26 -2.46 0.29
C GLY A 227 -41.87 -3.61 1.07
N VAL A 228 -41.47 -4.86 0.79
CA VAL A 228 -41.92 -6.02 1.56
C VAL A 228 -41.45 -5.96 3.03
N CYS A 229 -40.26 -5.42 3.27
CA CYS A 229 -39.71 -5.20 4.60
C CYS A 229 -40.24 -3.90 5.21
N GLY A 230 -40.39 -2.87 4.38
CA GLY A 230 -40.85 -1.54 4.76
C GLY A 230 -42.21 -1.52 5.44
N ARG A 231 -43.11 -2.46 5.12
CA ARG A 231 -44.41 -2.57 5.81
C ARG A 231 -44.28 -2.60 7.34
N CYS A 232 -43.24 -3.25 7.86
CA CYS A 232 -43.00 -3.36 9.31
C CYS A 232 -41.80 -2.51 9.78
N HIS A 233 -40.86 -2.21 8.89
CA HIS A 233 -39.60 -1.51 9.21
C HIS A 233 -39.57 -0.07 8.71
N GLU A 234 -40.71 0.62 8.72
CA GLU A 234 -40.84 2.02 8.30
C GLU A 234 -41.80 2.84 9.20
N GLU A 235 -41.83 2.56 10.51
CA GLU A 235 -42.63 3.32 11.49
C GLU A 235 -41.74 4.33 12.24
N GLU A 236 -41.87 5.61 11.94
CA GLU A 236 -41.19 6.66 12.70
C GLU A 236 -41.83 6.85 14.09
N PRO A 237 -41.05 7.04 15.17
CA PRO A 237 -39.58 7.10 15.22
C PRO A 237 -38.89 5.76 15.60
N TYR A 238 -39.61 4.64 15.73
CA TYR A 238 -39.10 3.43 16.41
C TYR A 238 -38.60 2.32 15.46
N HIS A 239 -39.02 2.32 14.19
CA HIS A 239 -38.72 1.31 13.18
C HIS A 239 -38.36 1.97 11.85
N VAL A 240 -37.28 2.75 11.84
CA VAL A 240 -36.90 3.67 10.75
C VAL A 240 -35.96 3.08 9.71
N LYS A 241 -35.68 1.77 9.73
CA LYS A 241 -34.63 1.18 8.87
C LYS A 241 -34.92 1.33 7.38
N ASN A 242 -36.17 1.21 6.95
CA ASN A 242 -36.55 1.46 5.56
C ASN A 242 -36.57 2.95 5.21
N VAL A 243 -36.83 3.83 6.19
CA VAL A 243 -36.71 5.30 6.02
C VAL A 243 -35.25 5.65 5.75
N GLN A 244 -34.34 5.16 6.59
CA GLN A 244 -32.90 5.32 6.43
C GLN A 244 -32.41 4.76 5.09
N TRP A 245 -32.84 3.55 4.72
CA TRP A 245 -32.48 2.93 3.45
C TRP A 245 -32.94 3.75 2.24
N LYS A 246 -34.14 4.36 2.28
CA LYS A 246 -34.63 5.25 1.20
C LYS A 246 -33.78 6.51 1.05
N ASN A 247 -33.13 6.97 2.11
CA ASN A 247 -32.18 8.09 2.08
C ASN A 247 -30.79 7.69 1.54
N SER A 248 -30.52 6.39 1.36
CA SER A 248 -29.25 5.90 0.82
C SER A 248 -29.23 5.86 -0.71
N GLY A 249 -28.04 5.91 -1.30
CA GLY A 249 -27.85 5.68 -2.74
C GLY A 249 -28.29 4.29 -3.24
N HIS A 250 -28.38 3.30 -2.34
CA HIS A 250 -28.92 1.98 -2.65
C HIS A 250 -30.45 1.98 -2.76
N GLY A 251 -31.14 2.80 -1.95
CA GLY A 251 -32.59 2.89 -1.93
C GLY A 251 -33.19 3.93 -2.86
N SER A 252 -32.45 4.99 -3.19
CA SER A 252 -32.89 6.02 -4.14
C SER A 252 -32.87 5.54 -5.60
N GLY A 253 -32.04 4.55 -5.93
CA GLY A 253 -31.89 4.06 -7.30
C GLY A 253 -31.07 5.00 -8.21
N GLU A 254 -30.47 6.06 -7.67
CA GLU A 254 -29.62 7.01 -8.42
C GLU A 254 -28.50 6.32 -9.20
N THR A 255 -28.02 5.17 -8.71
CA THR A 255 -26.98 4.37 -9.38
C THR A 255 -27.47 3.69 -10.69
N TRP A 256 -28.78 3.58 -10.92
CA TRP A 256 -29.38 2.93 -12.09
C TRP A 256 -29.73 3.92 -13.21
N GLU A 257 -30.06 5.16 -12.86
CA GLU A 257 -30.49 6.20 -13.81
C GLU A 257 -29.32 6.86 -14.56
N GLY A 258 -28.14 6.97 -13.92
CA GLY A 258 -26.98 7.65 -14.49
C GLY A 258 -26.28 6.94 -15.66
N GLU A 259 -26.49 5.62 -15.85
CA GLU A 259 -25.75 4.83 -16.86
C GLU A 259 -26.61 4.34 -18.05
N GLY A 260 -27.85 4.79 -18.19
CA GLY A 260 -28.70 4.40 -19.32
C GLY A 260 -29.04 2.90 -19.38
N LEU A 261 -29.04 2.24 -18.22
CA LEU A 261 -29.25 0.80 -18.07
C LEU A 261 -30.73 0.39 -18.00
N ARG A 262 -31.67 1.32 -18.21
CA ARG A 262 -33.12 1.09 -18.16
C ARG A 262 -33.71 0.28 -19.32
N GLU A 263 -32.94 0.03 -20.39
CA GLU A 263 -33.37 -0.69 -21.59
C GLU A 263 -32.41 -1.85 -21.94
N ILE A 264 -32.45 -2.97 -21.19
CA ILE A 264 -31.48 -4.05 -21.40
C ILE A 264 -32.17 -5.39 -21.64
N GLU A 265 -31.94 -5.92 -22.84
CA GLU A 265 -32.20 -7.32 -23.19
C GLU A 265 -31.12 -8.22 -22.55
N PRO A 266 -31.47 -9.42 -22.03
CA PRO A 266 -30.58 -10.30 -21.23
C PRO A 266 -29.32 -10.84 -21.91
N THR A 267 -29.00 -10.45 -23.15
CA THR A 267 -27.96 -11.08 -23.98
C THR A 267 -26.65 -10.29 -24.09
N ASP A 268 -26.55 -9.09 -23.52
CA ASP A 268 -25.35 -8.25 -23.61
C ASP A 268 -24.36 -8.51 -22.45
N ASP A 269 -23.31 -9.28 -22.74
CA ASP A 269 -22.23 -9.72 -21.82
C ASP A 269 -21.56 -8.58 -21.03
N PHE A 270 -21.51 -7.37 -21.59
CA PHE A 270 -20.94 -6.18 -20.93
C PHE A 270 -21.82 -5.62 -19.79
N ARG A 271 -23.13 -5.84 -19.84
CA ARG A 271 -24.11 -5.25 -18.92
C ARG A 271 -24.38 -6.14 -17.70
N THR A 272 -24.09 -7.44 -17.80
CA THR A 272 -24.19 -8.42 -16.70
C THR A 272 -23.24 -8.08 -15.53
N GLU A 273 -22.04 -7.57 -15.81
CA GLU A 273 -21.06 -7.25 -14.76
C GLU A 273 -21.46 -6.06 -13.88
N CYS A 274 -22.17 -5.08 -14.45
CA CYS A 274 -22.76 -3.95 -13.72
C CYS A 274 -23.94 -4.43 -12.87
N ALA A 275 -24.83 -5.23 -13.47
CA ALA A 275 -26.01 -5.78 -12.80
C ALA A 275 -25.67 -6.49 -11.49
N TYR A 276 -24.56 -7.23 -11.43
CA TYR A 276 -24.12 -7.91 -10.20
C TYR A 276 -23.90 -7.01 -8.97
N CYS A 277 -23.88 -5.68 -9.11
CA CYS A 277 -23.85 -4.77 -7.96
C CYS A 277 -24.93 -3.68 -7.99
N HIS A 278 -25.65 -3.56 -9.11
CA HIS A 278 -26.68 -2.54 -9.29
C HIS A 278 -28.09 -3.13 -9.44
N SER A 279 -28.25 -4.45 -9.36
CA SER A 279 -29.57 -5.08 -9.20
C SER A 279 -29.59 -5.99 -7.98
N PRO A 280 -30.75 -6.15 -7.30
CA PRO A 280 -30.89 -7.08 -6.19
C PRO A 280 -30.51 -8.52 -6.55
N THR A 281 -31.02 -9.02 -7.68
CA THR A 281 -30.80 -10.42 -8.08
C THR A 281 -29.38 -10.67 -8.54
N GLY A 282 -28.75 -9.70 -9.20
CA GLY A 282 -27.33 -9.72 -9.50
C GLY A 282 -26.49 -9.70 -8.22
N PHE A 283 -26.80 -8.81 -7.28
CA PHE A 283 -26.08 -8.74 -6.01
C PHE A 283 -26.12 -10.08 -5.27
N VAL A 284 -27.30 -10.66 -5.10
CA VAL A 284 -27.47 -11.96 -4.44
C VAL A 284 -26.67 -13.05 -5.16
N GLU A 285 -26.70 -13.11 -6.49
CA GLU A 285 -25.90 -14.08 -7.26
C GLU A 285 -24.39 -13.89 -7.03
N ARG A 286 -23.92 -12.64 -6.86
CA ARG A 286 -22.50 -12.33 -6.64
C ARG A 286 -22.01 -12.69 -5.23
N VAL A 287 -22.86 -12.61 -4.22
CA VAL A 287 -22.49 -12.88 -2.81
C VAL A 287 -22.87 -14.28 -2.35
N ASP A 288 -23.92 -14.84 -2.92
CA ASP A 288 -24.45 -16.17 -2.65
C ASP A 288 -24.93 -16.84 -3.96
N PRO A 289 -24.00 -17.34 -4.79
CA PRO A 289 -24.33 -18.02 -6.04
C PRO A 289 -25.10 -19.34 -5.82
N ALA A 290 -25.13 -19.89 -4.59
CA ALA A 290 -25.90 -21.09 -4.30
C ALA A 290 -27.41 -20.82 -4.31
N SER A 291 -27.82 -19.57 -4.04
CA SER A 291 -29.21 -19.13 -4.11
C SER A 291 -29.82 -19.26 -5.53
N LYS A 292 -29.00 -19.13 -6.59
CA LYS A 292 -29.43 -19.05 -7.99
C LYS A 292 -30.51 -17.99 -8.21
N ALA A 293 -30.31 -16.80 -7.67
CA ALA A 293 -31.29 -15.72 -7.71
C ALA A 293 -31.66 -15.33 -9.14
N LEU A 294 -30.68 -15.29 -10.05
CA LEU A 294 -30.93 -14.97 -11.46
C LEU A 294 -31.79 -16.02 -12.17
N ASP A 295 -31.58 -17.30 -11.90
CA ASP A 295 -32.38 -18.39 -12.51
C ASP A 295 -33.85 -18.37 -12.02
N ARG A 296 -34.07 -17.95 -10.76
CA ARG A 296 -35.39 -18.01 -10.12
C ARG A 296 -36.25 -16.77 -10.36
N ILE A 297 -35.64 -15.58 -10.31
CA ILE A 297 -36.34 -14.29 -10.34
C ILE A 297 -36.09 -13.55 -11.67
N GLY A 298 -34.96 -13.82 -12.33
CA GLY A 298 -34.49 -13.03 -13.46
C GLY A 298 -33.75 -11.77 -13.02
N LEU A 299 -33.19 -11.04 -13.99
CA LEU A 299 -32.58 -9.75 -13.71
C LEU A 299 -33.67 -8.70 -13.46
N THR A 300 -33.65 -8.05 -12.29
CA THR A 300 -34.61 -7.00 -11.95
C THR A 300 -34.01 -5.61 -12.12
N GLY A 301 -34.85 -4.62 -12.44
CA GLY A 301 -34.46 -3.22 -12.64
C GLY A 301 -34.79 -2.29 -11.46
N GLU A 302 -35.03 -2.88 -10.29
CA GLU A 302 -35.34 -2.15 -9.06
C GLU A 302 -34.06 -1.85 -8.25
N PRO A 303 -34.06 -0.84 -7.35
CA PRO A 303 -32.95 -0.57 -6.45
C PRO A 303 -32.66 -1.75 -5.50
N LEU A 304 -31.45 -1.81 -4.92
CA LEU A 304 -31.01 -2.89 -4.03
C LEU A 304 -31.85 -2.95 -2.74
N GLY A 305 -32.83 -3.84 -2.66
CA GLY A 305 -33.66 -3.98 -1.45
C GLY A 305 -33.02 -4.77 -0.30
N CYS A 306 -33.67 -4.74 0.86
CA CYS A 306 -33.15 -5.29 2.12
C CYS A 306 -32.76 -6.77 2.00
N ALA A 307 -33.57 -7.57 1.31
CA ALA A 307 -33.38 -9.01 1.15
C ALA A 307 -32.16 -9.38 0.27
N ALA A 308 -31.57 -8.39 -0.42
CA ALA A 308 -30.32 -8.58 -1.15
C ALA A 308 -29.15 -8.79 -0.18
N CYS A 309 -29.13 -8.06 0.95
CA CYS A 309 -28.10 -8.17 1.97
C CYS A 309 -28.48 -9.16 3.08
N HIS A 310 -29.75 -9.20 3.47
CA HIS A 310 -30.28 -10.05 4.52
C HIS A 310 -31.03 -11.25 3.93
N ASP A 311 -30.66 -12.48 4.25
CA ASP A 311 -31.44 -13.66 3.88
C ASP A 311 -32.55 -13.91 4.92
N PRO A 312 -33.83 -13.65 4.59
CA PRO A 312 -34.92 -13.82 5.55
C PRO A 312 -35.14 -15.29 5.97
N HIS A 313 -34.49 -16.25 5.32
CA HIS A 313 -34.62 -17.68 5.62
C HIS A 313 -33.43 -18.28 6.37
N ASP A 314 -32.28 -17.59 6.44
CA ASP A 314 -31.04 -18.16 6.98
C ASP A 314 -30.52 -17.35 8.17
N ALA A 315 -30.51 -17.98 9.35
CA ALA A 315 -30.00 -17.41 10.60
C ALA A 315 -28.54 -17.79 10.90
N THR A 316 -27.83 -18.42 9.96
CA THR A 316 -26.43 -18.86 10.14
C THR A 316 -25.50 -17.70 10.47
N ASN A 317 -25.70 -16.55 9.84
CA ASN A 317 -24.89 -15.35 10.06
C ASN A 317 -25.65 -14.33 10.92
N GLU A 318 -24.88 -13.50 11.63
CA GLU A 318 -25.41 -12.37 12.39
C GLU A 318 -26.26 -11.46 11.50
N TYR A 319 -27.39 -10.97 12.03
CA TYR A 319 -28.39 -10.19 11.31
C TYR A 319 -28.89 -10.84 10.01
N GLN A 320 -28.71 -12.16 9.86
CA GLN A 320 -29.07 -12.92 8.68
C GLN A 320 -28.33 -12.44 7.42
N LEU A 321 -27.11 -11.92 7.53
CA LEU A 321 -26.36 -11.37 6.39
C LEU A 321 -25.88 -12.45 5.41
N ARG A 322 -25.91 -12.15 4.11
CA ARG A 322 -25.27 -12.96 3.04
C ARG A 322 -23.75 -12.79 3.04
N LEU A 323 -23.08 -13.18 4.12
CA LEU A 323 -21.69 -12.83 4.38
C LEU A 323 -20.71 -13.78 3.65
N PRO A 324 -19.82 -13.27 2.77
CA PRO A 324 -18.81 -14.08 2.12
C PRO A 324 -17.64 -14.43 3.07
N LEU A 325 -17.01 -15.58 2.84
CA LEU A 325 -15.79 -15.99 3.58
C LEU A 325 -14.55 -15.13 3.27
N GLY A 326 -14.55 -14.39 2.16
CA GLY A 326 -13.51 -13.42 1.83
C GLY A 326 -13.76 -12.79 0.45
N VAL A 327 -12.96 -11.79 0.10
CA VAL A 327 -13.17 -10.98 -1.11
C VAL A 327 -11.91 -10.95 -1.97
N GLN A 328 -11.97 -11.55 -3.15
CA GLN A 328 -10.88 -11.52 -4.12
C GLN A 328 -10.88 -10.18 -4.88
N LEU A 329 -9.86 -9.34 -4.67
CA LEU A 329 -9.67 -8.12 -5.47
C LEU A 329 -9.26 -8.47 -6.90
N ALA A 330 -9.75 -7.72 -7.89
CA ALA A 330 -9.34 -7.90 -9.29
C ALA A 330 -7.86 -7.52 -9.52
N SER A 331 -7.35 -6.61 -8.70
CA SER A 331 -6.01 -6.05 -8.74
C SER A 331 -4.95 -6.94 -8.06
N GLY A 332 -5.32 -7.84 -7.13
CA GLY A 332 -4.33 -8.58 -6.35
C GLY A 332 -4.86 -9.51 -5.25
N PRO A 333 -4.74 -9.14 -3.95
CA PRO A 333 -4.87 -10.10 -2.86
C PRO A 333 -6.32 -10.51 -2.56
N MET A 334 -6.45 -11.69 -1.93
CA MET A 334 -7.68 -12.10 -1.26
C MET A 334 -7.78 -11.35 0.07
N ILE A 335 -8.90 -10.68 0.31
CA ILE A 335 -9.22 -9.98 1.55
C ILE A 335 -9.91 -10.95 2.52
N GLU A 336 -9.31 -11.11 3.69
CA GLU A 336 -9.81 -11.97 4.77
C GLU A 336 -10.20 -11.17 6.04
N PHE A 337 -9.91 -9.86 6.09
CA PHE A 337 -10.27 -8.97 7.19
C PHE A 337 -11.62 -8.28 6.98
N GLY A 338 -12.12 -7.58 8.01
CA GLY A 338 -13.23 -6.64 7.92
C GLY A 338 -14.60 -7.17 8.31
N GLY A 339 -14.66 -8.31 9.04
CA GLY A 339 -15.88 -8.77 9.72
C GLY A 339 -17.12 -8.76 8.84
N LEU A 340 -18.17 -8.05 9.29
CA LEU A 340 -19.43 -7.84 8.56
C LEU A 340 -19.26 -6.96 7.30
N GLY A 341 -18.30 -6.03 7.31
CA GLY A 341 -17.99 -5.14 6.18
C GLY A 341 -17.52 -5.86 4.91
N ARG A 342 -17.13 -7.14 5.00
CA ARG A 342 -16.82 -7.97 3.81
C ARG A 342 -17.99 -8.07 2.82
N LEU A 343 -19.23 -7.90 3.28
CA LEU A 343 -20.38 -7.80 2.39
C LEU A 343 -20.28 -6.58 1.47
N CYS A 344 -19.94 -5.41 2.03
CA CYS A 344 -19.75 -4.15 1.29
C CYS A 344 -18.62 -4.28 0.26
N MET A 345 -17.52 -4.92 0.67
CA MET A 345 -16.31 -5.09 -0.14
C MET A 345 -16.55 -5.86 -1.45
N ARG A 346 -17.62 -6.66 -1.54
CA ARG A 346 -17.96 -7.40 -2.78
C ARG A 346 -18.27 -6.48 -3.95
N CYS A 347 -18.81 -5.30 -3.68
CA CYS A 347 -19.13 -4.32 -4.71
C CYS A 347 -18.21 -3.11 -4.67
N HIS A 348 -17.77 -2.69 -3.48
CA HIS A 348 -16.94 -1.51 -3.27
C HIS A 348 -15.44 -1.78 -3.44
N GLN A 349 -15.06 -2.30 -4.61
CA GLN A 349 -13.69 -2.69 -4.94
C GLN A 349 -13.37 -2.42 -6.42
N ASP A 350 -12.10 -2.15 -6.71
CA ASP A 350 -11.64 -1.99 -8.09
C ASP A 350 -11.79 -3.31 -8.84
N ARG A 351 -12.33 -3.22 -10.05
CA ARG A 351 -12.66 -4.37 -10.91
C ARG A 351 -11.72 -4.49 -12.09
N ARG A 352 -10.63 -3.74 -12.07
CA ARG A 352 -9.70 -3.59 -13.18
C ARG A 352 -8.48 -4.50 -13.02
N VAL A 353 -8.41 -5.50 -13.89
CA VAL A 353 -7.35 -6.52 -13.85
C VAL A 353 -5.99 -5.93 -14.23
N GLY A 354 -5.01 -6.05 -13.33
CA GLY A 354 -3.64 -5.59 -13.55
C GLY A 354 -3.34 -4.17 -13.06
N GLY A 355 -4.31 -3.50 -12.41
CA GLY A 355 -4.12 -2.22 -11.71
C GLY A 355 -3.61 -1.07 -12.59
N GLY A 356 -3.13 0.00 -11.95
CA GLY A 356 -2.73 1.23 -12.64
C GLY A 356 -1.62 1.06 -13.67
N GLU A 357 -0.65 0.17 -13.42
CA GLU A 357 0.46 -0.12 -14.33
C GLU A 357 -0.02 -0.70 -15.67
N ALA A 358 -0.97 -1.64 -15.65
CA ALA A 358 -1.50 -2.26 -16.86
C ALA A 358 -2.38 -1.28 -17.64
N TYR A 359 -3.22 -0.52 -16.95
CA TYR A 359 -4.17 0.38 -17.58
C TYR A 359 -3.50 1.63 -18.17
N ALA A 360 -2.50 2.20 -17.51
CA ALA A 360 -1.77 3.37 -18.03
C ALA A 360 -1.00 3.09 -19.33
N LYS A 361 -0.66 1.82 -19.62
CA LYS A 361 0.08 1.42 -20.83
C LYS A 361 -0.79 1.28 -22.08
N ASN A 362 -2.12 1.33 -21.96
CA ASN A 362 -3.03 1.13 -23.09
C ASN A 362 -3.62 2.46 -23.60
N PRO A 363 -3.04 3.08 -24.63
CA PRO A 363 -3.44 4.42 -25.08
C PRO A 363 -4.80 4.46 -25.80
N THR A 364 -5.38 3.32 -26.18
CA THR A 364 -6.64 3.29 -26.96
C THR A 364 -7.90 3.21 -26.11
N ARG A 365 -7.79 3.13 -24.77
CA ARG A 365 -8.96 3.08 -23.88
C ARG A 365 -9.60 4.46 -23.70
N THR A 366 -10.92 4.53 -23.84
CA THR A 366 -11.73 5.74 -23.59
C THR A 366 -11.84 6.11 -22.11
N TYR A 367 -11.60 5.17 -21.19
CA TYR A 367 -11.62 5.39 -19.76
C TYR A 367 -10.34 4.85 -19.11
N ARG A 368 -9.66 5.70 -18.33
CA ARG A 368 -8.31 5.41 -17.80
C ARG A 368 -8.18 5.36 -16.28
N GLY A 369 -9.25 5.50 -15.50
CA GLY A 369 -9.21 5.40 -14.04
C GLY A 369 -9.43 3.99 -13.49
N PRO A 370 -9.39 3.83 -12.16
CA PRO A 370 -9.98 2.67 -11.48
C PRO A 370 -11.50 2.64 -11.69
N HIS A 371 -12.15 1.53 -11.35
CA HIS A 371 -13.61 1.53 -11.19
C HIS A 371 -14.02 2.64 -10.20
N HIS A 372 -15.17 3.31 -10.38
CA HIS A 372 -15.65 4.44 -9.53
C HIS A 372 -15.94 4.06 -8.06
N SER A 373 -15.52 2.87 -7.65
CA SER A 373 -15.77 2.26 -6.36
C SER A 373 -14.58 1.36 -6.09
N ASN A 374 -13.62 1.86 -5.29
CA ASN A 374 -12.33 1.21 -4.99
C ASN A 374 -11.99 1.27 -3.48
N GLN A 375 -13.02 1.45 -2.65
CA GLN A 375 -12.86 1.66 -1.20
C GLN A 375 -12.14 0.48 -0.51
N THR A 376 -12.41 -0.75 -0.95
CA THR A 376 -11.72 -1.94 -0.42
C THR A 376 -10.24 -1.93 -0.75
N ASP A 377 -9.87 -1.58 -1.99
CA ASP A 377 -8.47 -1.49 -2.43
C ASP A 377 -7.72 -0.40 -1.65
N MET A 378 -8.35 0.75 -1.41
CA MET A 378 -7.79 1.83 -0.59
C MET A 378 -7.60 1.39 0.87
N LEU A 379 -8.65 0.87 1.50
CA LEU A 379 -8.60 0.40 2.89
C LEU A 379 -7.56 -0.70 3.08
N ALA A 380 -7.44 -1.63 2.13
CA ALA A 380 -6.44 -2.69 2.16
C ALA A 380 -5.01 -2.17 1.90
N GLY A 381 -4.86 -0.99 1.29
CA GLY A 381 -3.56 -0.50 0.82
C GLY A 381 -3.01 -1.37 -0.31
N ALA A 382 -3.87 -1.76 -1.25
CA ALA A 382 -3.56 -2.68 -2.35
C ALA A 382 -2.57 -2.03 -3.33
N LYS A 383 -1.27 -2.18 -3.06
CA LYS A 383 -0.19 -1.62 -3.89
C LYS A 383 -0.23 -2.11 -5.34
N GLU A 384 -0.84 -3.26 -5.60
CA GLU A 384 -1.04 -3.83 -6.93
C GLU A 384 -2.12 -3.07 -7.74
N ALA A 385 -3.03 -2.36 -7.05
CA ALA A 385 -4.07 -1.55 -7.68
C ALA A 385 -3.56 -0.19 -8.18
N VAL A 386 -2.41 0.29 -7.68
CA VAL A 386 -1.89 1.65 -7.91
C VAL A 386 -0.51 1.65 -8.58
N VAL A 387 -0.03 2.83 -9.00
CA VAL A 387 1.32 3.00 -9.53
C VAL A 387 2.25 3.54 -8.44
N THR A 388 3.13 2.68 -7.94
CA THR A 388 4.03 3.04 -6.82
C THR A 388 5.26 3.81 -7.26
N PHE A 389 5.57 3.86 -8.56
CA PHE A 389 6.83 4.40 -9.09
C PHE A 389 8.09 3.81 -8.43
N GLY A 390 8.00 2.59 -7.89
CA GLY A 390 9.08 1.93 -7.15
C GLY A 390 9.23 2.36 -5.68
N MET A 391 8.33 3.21 -5.18
CA MET A 391 8.31 3.70 -3.80
C MET A 391 7.52 2.77 -2.88
N VAL A 392 7.83 2.79 -1.59
CA VAL A 392 7.08 2.07 -0.55
C VAL A 392 5.93 2.95 -0.08
N LEU A 393 4.72 2.40 -0.07
CA LEU A 393 3.52 3.07 0.43
C LEU A 393 3.21 2.58 1.86
N PRO A 394 3.22 3.46 2.87
CA PRO A 394 2.78 3.13 4.22
C PRO A 394 1.26 2.96 4.28
N ASN A 395 0.77 2.22 5.28
CA ASN A 395 -0.65 2.01 5.54
C ASN A 395 -1.04 2.55 6.92
N SER A 396 -2.24 3.10 7.00
CA SER A 396 -2.89 3.50 8.26
C SER A 396 -3.48 2.29 8.96
N THR A 397 -3.87 2.47 10.22
CA THR A 397 -4.28 1.37 11.10
C THR A 397 -5.75 1.00 11.02
N HIS A 398 -6.61 1.74 10.30
CA HIS A 398 -8.06 1.48 10.31
C HIS A 398 -8.42 0.03 9.94
N LYS A 399 -7.77 -0.55 8.93
CA LYS A 399 -7.96 -1.97 8.56
C LYS A 399 -7.59 -2.97 9.67
N ASP A 400 -6.75 -2.56 10.62
CA ASP A 400 -6.18 -3.42 11.68
C ASP A 400 -6.89 -3.24 13.03
N VAL A 401 -7.59 -2.12 13.23
CA VAL A 401 -8.21 -1.77 14.53
C VAL A 401 -9.74 -1.73 14.49
N ILE A 402 -10.34 -1.70 13.29
CA ILE A 402 -11.80 -1.70 13.11
C ILE A 402 -12.23 -3.11 12.67
N GLU A 403 -12.95 -3.82 13.53
CA GLU A 403 -13.26 -5.25 13.35
C GLU A 403 -14.19 -5.49 12.14
N ASN A 404 -15.26 -4.71 12.01
CA ASN A 404 -16.21 -4.82 10.91
C ASN A 404 -15.99 -3.81 9.79
N SER A 405 -14.82 -3.17 9.76
CA SER A 405 -14.39 -2.18 8.76
C SER A 405 -15.48 -1.15 8.42
N CYS A 406 -16.16 -1.33 7.28
CA CYS A 406 -17.15 -0.41 6.74
C CYS A 406 -18.35 -0.24 7.69
N VAL A 407 -18.80 -1.33 8.32
CA VAL A 407 -20.03 -1.34 9.13
C VAL A 407 -19.86 -0.50 10.39
N ASP A 408 -18.74 -0.62 11.09
CA ASP A 408 -18.52 0.08 12.36
C ASP A 408 -18.55 1.60 12.19
N CYS A 409 -18.09 2.13 11.05
CA CYS A 409 -18.10 3.57 10.77
C CYS A 409 -19.39 4.01 10.07
N HIS A 410 -19.73 3.41 8.93
CA HIS A 410 -20.84 3.87 8.09
C HIS A 410 -22.20 3.52 8.67
N MET A 411 -22.30 2.48 9.50
CA MET A 411 -23.57 2.07 10.13
C MET A 411 -23.66 2.45 11.61
N ALA A 412 -22.80 3.37 12.08
CA ALA A 412 -22.86 3.87 13.45
C ALA A 412 -24.19 4.57 13.73
N GLU A 413 -24.71 4.38 14.94
CA GLU A 413 -25.95 5.01 15.40
C GLU A 413 -25.71 6.50 15.68
N THR A 414 -26.41 7.38 14.96
CA THR A 414 -26.27 8.84 15.10
C THR A 414 -27.51 9.51 15.69
N GLY A 415 -28.63 8.78 15.74
CA GLY A 415 -29.93 9.33 16.10
C GLY A 415 -30.58 10.17 15.00
N ARG A 416 -30.04 10.14 13.77
CA ARG A 416 -30.63 10.77 12.57
C ARG A 416 -30.94 9.71 11.52
N ASP A 417 -32.02 9.90 10.77
CA ASP A 417 -32.44 8.97 9.71
C ASP A 417 -31.73 9.21 8.37
N ASP A 418 -30.96 10.29 8.27
CA ASP A 418 -30.18 10.66 7.08
C ASP A 418 -28.68 10.40 7.24
N LEU A 419 -28.19 10.06 8.44
CA LEU A 419 -26.76 9.97 8.76
C LEU A 419 -26.40 8.66 9.47
N GLY A 420 -25.41 7.92 8.95
CA GLY A 420 -25.03 6.62 9.51
C GLY A 420 -26.08 5.51 9.30
N GLU A 421 -26.03 4.47 10.14
CA GLU A 421 -26.96 3.33 10.09
C GLU A 421 -27.26 2.79 8.67
N HIS A 422 -28.53 2.70 8.26
CA HIS A 422 -28.91 2.24 6.91
C HIS A 422 -29.01 3.38 5.89
N SER A 423 -28.54 4.59 6.21
CA SER A 423 -28.26 5.61 5.19
C SER A 423 -26.82 5.50 4.66
N TRP A 424 -25.91 4.94 5.49
CA TRP A 424 -24.46 4.84 5.27
C TRP A 424 -23.73 6.17 5.06
N ALA A 425 -24.45 7.29 5.17
CA ALA A 425 -23.90 8.62 4.92
C ALA A 425 -22.91 8.98 6.03
N MET A 426 -21.73 9.45 5.62
CA MET A 426 -20.71 9.94 6.55
C MET A 426 -20.86 11.43 6.84
N ASN A 427 -21.60 12.17 6.00
CA ASN A 427 -21.99 13.54 6.26
C ASN A 427 -23.37 13.84 5.66
N THR A 428 -24.06 14.82 6.22
CA THR A 428 -25.29 15.40 5.68
C THR A 428 -25.30 16.90 5.90
N THR A 429 -26.09 17.63 5.11
CA THR A 429 -26.28 19.08 5.28
C THR A 429 -27.74 19.43 5.47
N GLU A 430 -28.00 20.35 6.38
CA GLU A 430 -29.34 20.84 6.71
C GLU A 430 -29.37 22.37 6.66
N ILE A 431 -30.43 22.96 6.09
CA ILE A 431 -30.61 24.41 6.09
C ILE A 431 -31.49 24.81 7.28
N VAL A 432 -30.90 25.47 8.27
CA VAL A 432 -31.62 25.95 9.46
C VAL A 432 -31.56 27.47 9.48
N ASN A 433 -32.71 28.13 9.41
CA ASN A 433 -32.83 29.60 9.38
C ASN A 433 -32.04 30.29 8.25
N GLY A 434 -31.73 29.58 7.16
CA GLY A 434 -30.95 30.09 6.04
C GLY A 434 -29.44 29.82 6.13
N ASP A 435 -28.97 29.23 7.23
CA ASP A 435 -27.59 28.78 7.39
C ASP A 435 -27.49 27.28 7.06
N THR A 436 -26.45 26.89 6.32
CA THR A 436 -26.13 25.48 6.07
C THR A 436 -25.34 24.92 7.24
N LEU A 437 -25.89 23.92 7.93
CA LEU A 437 -25.23 23.14 8.96
C LEU A 437 -24.80 21.79 8.38
N THR A 438 -23.54 21.42 8.58
CA THR A 438 -23.01 20.10 8.22
C THR A 438 -22.98 19.22 9.46
N HIS A 439 -23.44 17.98 9.32
CA HIS A 439 -23.39 16.96 10.35
C HIS A 439 -22.49 15.82 9.88
N ASP A 440 -21.45 15.53 10.65
CA ASP A 440 -20.50 14.45 10.35
C ASP A 440 -20.77 13.23 11.24
N ASN A 441 -20.74 12.03 10.64
CA ASN A 441 -20.81 10.78 11.36
C ASN A 441 -19.43 10.43 11.96
N VAL A 442 -19.15 11.01 13.12
CA VAL A 442 -17.91 10.79 13.87
C VAL A 442 -18.11 9.95 15.13
N THR A 443 -19.31 9.39 15.34
CA THR A 443 -19.66 8.63 16.55
C THR A 443 -18.68 7.49 16.81
N ALA A 444 -18.35 6.71 15.78
CA ALA A 444 -17.39 5.61 15.88
C ALA A 444 -15.93 6.07 16.08
N CYS A 445 -15.61 7.32 15.74
CA CYS A 445 -14.26 7.85 15.84
C CYS A 445 -13.87 8.20 17.29
N VAL A 446 -14.85 8.58 18.12
CA VAL A 446 -14.63 9.13 19.46
C VAL A 446 -13.86 8.18 20.38
N GLU A 447 -14.05 6.86 20.23
CA GLU A 447 -13.37 5.86 21.05
C GLU A 447 -11.85 5.91 20.88
N CYS A 448 -11.37 6.13 19.65
CA CYS A 448 -9.95 6.10 19.31
C CYS A 448 -9.32 7.50 19.22
N HIS A 449 -10.07 8.49 18.74
CA HIS A 449 -9.59 9.85 18.47
C HIS A 449 -9.89 10.84 19.60
N GLY A 450 -10.70 10.46 20.58
CA GLY A 450 -11.16 11.33 21.66
C GLY A 450 -12.36 12.19 21.26
N PRO A 451 -12.77 13.15 22.11
CA PRO A 451 -13.96 13.95 21.85
C PRO A 451 -13.84 14.76 20.56
N MET A 452 -14.78 14.54 19.63
CA MET A 452 -14.86 15.23 18.36
C MET A 452 -16.32 15.34 17.89
N THR A 453 -16.57 16.32 17.03
CA THR A 453 -17.89 16.61 16.46
C THR A 453 -17.86 16.76 14.93
N SER A 454 -16.67 16.87 14.35
CA SER A 454 -16.48 16.98 12.90
C SER A 454 -15.17 16.30 12.46
N PHE A 455 -15.10 15.90 11.20
CA PHE A 455 -13.83 15.48 10.58
C PHE A 455 -12.77 16.59 10.64
N GLU A 456 -13.17 17.86 10.70
CA GLU A 456 -12.27 19.00 10.82
C GLU A 456 -11.46 19.03 12.14
N ASP A 457 -11.93 18.31 13.16
CA ASP A 457 -11.27 18.21 14.47
C ASP A 457 -9.99 17.36 14.40
N ILE A 458 -9.87 16.48 13.40
CA ILE A 458 -8.66 15.66 13.18
C ILE A 458 -7.68 16.45 12.31
N LYS A 459 -6.71 17.10 12.96
CA LYS A 459 -5.63 17.81 12.26
C LYS A 459 -4.60 16.87 11.67
N ALA A 460 -4.07 17.26 10.52
CA ALA A 460 -2.91 16.61 9.94
C ALA A 460 -1.65 16.79 10.79
N ARG A 461 -0.63 15.98 10.53
CA ARG A 461 0.64 16.03 11.26
C ARG A 461 1.55 17.15 10.80
N GLU A 462 1.40 17.54 9.54
CA GLU A 462 2.21 18.53 8.83
C GLU A 462 1.42 19.01 7.62
N ASP A 463 1.89 20.12 7.06
CA ASP A 463 1.42 20.72 5.81
C ASP A 463 1.91 19.84 4.65
N TYR A 464 1.00 19.06 4.09
CA TYR A 464 1.28 18.05 3.07
C TYR A 464 1.19 18.60 1.66
N ASP A 465 0.26 19.53 1.41
CA ASP A 465 0.04 20.14 0.09
C ASP A 465 0.97 21.34 -0.19
N GLY A 466 1.55 21.92 0.87
CA GLY A 466 2.55 22.99 0.82
C GLY A 466 1.94 24.39 0.77
N ASP A 467 0.70 24.57 1.23
CA ASP A 467 0.01 25.87 1.23
C ASP A 467 0.45 26.82 2.37
N GLY A 468 1.21 26.30 3.34
CA GLY A 468 1.73 27.02 4.51
C GLY A 468 0.89 26.89 5.77
N THR A 469 -0.18 26.10 5.75
CA THR A 469 -1.13 25.86 6.84
C THR A 469 -1.15 24.37 7.17
N ILE A 470 -1.40 24.03 8.44
CA ILE A 470 -1.71 22.63 8.82
C ILE A 470 -3.21 22.56 9.03
N GLU A 471 -3.89 21.85 8.13
CA GLU A 471 -5.34 21.79 8.09
C GLU A 471 -5.91 20.50 8.71
N ALA A 472 -7.20 20.26 8.51
CA ALA A 472 -7.79 18.96 8.78
C ALA A 472 -7.16 17.90 7.89
N ALA A 473 -7.05 16.66 8.38
CA ALA A 473 -6.46 15.57 7.62
C ALA A 473 -7.13 15.37 6.25
N THR A 474 -8.46 15.48 6.18
CA THR A 474 -9.21 15.39 4.93
C THR A 474 -8.89 16.54 3.97
N ALA A 475 -8.81 17.77 4.49
CA ALA A 475 -8.47 18.97 3.70
C ALA A 475 -7.07 18.89 3.08
N GLU A 476 -6.07 18.38 3.82
CA GLU A 476 -4.72 18.17 3.28
C GLU A 476 -4.67 17.15 2.13
N VAL A 477 -5.54 16.13 2.16
CA VAL A 477 -5.64 15.15 1.07
C VAL A 477 -6.31 15.78 -0.15
N GLU A 478 -7.33 16.62 0.05
CA GLU A 478 -7.95 17.42 -1.01
C GLU A 478 -6.96 18.40 -1.64
N GLY A 479 -6.21 19.14 -0.84
CA GLY A 479 -5.15 20.04 -1.32
C GLY A 479 -4.07 19.29 -2.12
N LEU A 480 -3.69 18.09 -1.68
CA LEU A 480 -2.79 17.22 -2.45
C LEU A 480 -3.41 16.74 -3.78
N LEU A 481 -4.71 16.42 -3.81
CA LEU A 481 -5.42 16.08 -5.04
C LEU A 481 -5.39 17.25 -6.02
N ASP A 482 -5.68 18.46 -5.55
CA ASP A 482 -5.61 19.69 -6.34
C ASP A 482 -4.21 19.93 -6.89
N GLU A 483 -3.17 19.77 -6.07
CA GLU A 483 -1.78 19.96 -6.47
C GLU A 483 -1.32 18.94 -7.52
N VAL A 484 -1.82 17.71 -7.47
CA VAL A 484 -1.59 16.71 -8.51
C VAL A 484 -2.39 17.04 -9.78
N ALA A 485 -3.66 17.43 -9.63
CA ALA A 485 -4.55 17.78 -10.74
C ALA A 485 -3.99 18.92 -11.59
N LYS A 486 -3.45 19.98 -10.96
CA LYS A 486 -2.82 21.12 -11.66
C LYS A 486 -1.66 20.70 -12.58
N LEU A 487 -1.05 19.54 -12.34
CA LEU A 487 0.05 18.98 -13.14
C LEU A 487 -0.41 18.01 -14.24
N LEU A 488 -1.71 17.72 -14.31
CA LEU A 488 -2.35 16.84 -15.28
C LEU A 488 -3.18 17.68 -16.27
N PRO A 489 -3.45 17.20 -17.49
CA PRO A 489 -4.38 17.86 -18.40
C PRO A 489 -5.83 17.88 -17.84
N PRO A 490 -6.54 19.03 -17.89
CA PRO A 490 -6.06 20.35 -18.30
C PRO A 490 -5.14 21.00 -17.24
N TYR A 491 -3.94 21.43 -17.65
CA TYR A 491 -2.94 21.95 -16.71
C TYR A 491 -3.41 23.22 -16.00
N GLY A 492 -3.10 23.31 -14.70
CA GLY A 492 -3.40 24.46 -13.86
C GLY A 492 -4.79 24.42 -13.20
N GLU A 493 -5.63 23.45 -13.54
CA GLU A 493 -6.95 23.27 -12.93
C GLU A 493 -6.88 22.29 -11.74
N PRO A 494 -7.67 22.51 -10.67
CA PRO A 494 -7.73 21.60 -9.52
C PRO A 494 -8.50 20.29 -9.81
N THR A 495 -9.07 20.15 -11.01
CA THR A 495 -9.89 19.00 -11.39
C THR A 495 -9.37 18.30 -12.63
N VAL A 496 -9.49 16.98 -12.67
CA VAL A 496 -9.08 16.15 -13.81
C VAL A 496 -10.28 15.39 -14.38
N ASP A 497 -10.53 15.51 -15.68
CA ASP A 497 -11.42 14.58 -16.39
C ASP A 497 -10.59 13.50 -17.10
N ILE A 498 -10.46 12.34 -16.46
CA ILE A 498 -9.73 11.18 -17.00
C ILE A 498 -10.45 10.49 -18.17
N ARG A 499 -11.68 10.91 -18.51
CA ARG A 499 -12.46 10.42 -19.65
C ARG A 499 -12.28 11.28 -20.90
N ASP A 500 -11.65 12.44 -20.75
CA ASP A 500 -11.47 13.37 -21.86
C ASP A 500 -10.65 12.72 -23.00
N PRO A 501 -11.14 12.74 -24.26
CA PRO A 501 -10.40 12.28 -25.41
C PRO A 501 -9.00 12.90 -25.58
N LEU A 502 -8.73 14.09 -25.01
CA LEU A 502 -7.42 14.74 -24.97
C LEU A 502 -6.32 13.81 -24.42
N TRP A 503 -6.66 12.91 -23.51
CA TRP A 503 -5.73 11.91 -22.98
C TRP A 503 -5.19 10.95 -24.03
N ASN A 504 -5.90 10.72 -25.14
CA ASN A 504 -5.47 9.86 -26.25
C ASN A 504 -4.46 10.53 -27.19
N MET A 505 -4.31 11.86 -27.09
CA MET A 505 -3.46 12.64 -27.99
C MET A 505 -2.28 13.32 -27.27
N GLU A 506 -2.38 13.63 -25.98
CA GLU A 506 -1.41 14.49 -25.29
C GLU A 506 -0.78 13.91 -24.00
N GLY A 507 -1.43 12.97 -23.31
CA GLY A 507 -0.93 12.44 -22.04
C GLY A 507 0.26 11.49 -22.22
N SER A 508 1.41 11.80 -21.62
CA SER A 508 2.54 10.86 -21.50
C SER A 508 2.17 9.63 -20.65
N LEU A 509 2.94 8.53 -20.75
CA LEU A 509 2.74 7.36 -19.88
C LEU A 509 2.77 7.74 -18.40
N LEU A 510 3.70 8.61 -18.03
CA LEU A 510 3.86 9.13 -16.68
C LEU A 510 2.61 9.88 -16.20
N GLN A 511 2.03 10.73 -17.05
CA GLN A 511 0.80 11.45 -16.72
C GLN A 511 -0.39 10.51 -16.58
N ARG A 512 -0.50 9.48 -17.42
CA ARG A 512 -1.56 8.46 -17.27
C ARG A 512 -1.40 7.65 -15.98
N GLN A 513 -0.17 7.35 -15.58
CA GLN A 513 0.11 6.67 -14.31
C GLN A 513 -0.26 7.55 -13.10
N ALA A 514 0.10 8.84 -13.12
CA ALA A 514 -0.24 9.75 -12.05
C ALA A 514 -1.75 10.08 -12.00
N ALA A 515 -2.41 10.19 -13.16
CA ALA A 515 -3.86 10.38 -13.25
C ALA A 515 -4.65 9.17 -12.73
N TRP A 516 -4.13 7.95 -12.93
CA TRP A 516 -4.70 6.76 -12.28
C TRP A 516 -4.66 6.89 -10.76
N ASN A 517 -3.50 7.24 -10.20
CA ASN A 517 -3.34 7.39 -8.76
C ASN A 517 -4.21 8.51 -8.19
N TRP A 518 -4.29 9.65 -8.89
CA TRP A 518 -5.20 10.74 -8.54
C TRP A 518 -6.65 10.23 -8.48
N ALA A 519 -7.12 9.59 -9.55
CA ALA A 519 -8.48 9.04 -9.63
C ALA A 519 -8.73 7.94 -8.60
N PHE A 520 -7.69 7.19 -8.20
CA PHE A 520 -7.80 6.18 -7.16
C PHE A 520 -8.05 6.79 -5.78
N VAL A 521 -7.44 7.93 -5.46
CA VAL A 521 -7.71 8.63 -4.20
C VAL A 521 -9.03 9.40 -4.27
N ASP A 522 -9.33 10.02 -5.40
CA ASP A 522 -10.57 10.76 -5.63
C ASP A 522 -11.82 9.86 -5.57
N TYR A 523 -11.82 8.75 -6.32
CA TYR A 523 -12.98 7.84 -6.39
C TYR A 523 -13.21 7.01 -5.13
N ASP A 524 -12.26 7.01 -4.20
CA ASP A 524 -12.46 6.46 -2.88
C ASP A 524 -13.46 7.29 -2.07
N HIS A 525 -13.59 8.61 -2.35
CA HIS A 525 -14.49 9.58 -1.72
C HIS A 525 -14.38 9.69 -0.19
N SER A 526 -13.37 9.06 0.44
CA SER A 526 -13.15 9.17 1.89
C SER A 526 -12.24 10.32 2.28
N HIS A 527 -11.68 11.05 1.30
CA HIS A 527 -10.68 12.09 1.52
C HIS A 527 -9.49 11.59 2.37
N GLY A 528 -9.12 10.33 2.13
CA GLY A 528 -8.04 9.63 2.83
C GLY A 528 -8.44 8.98 4.15
N VAL A 529 -9.68 9.11 4.65
CA VAL A 529 -10.10 8.48 5.92
C VAL A 529 -9.93 6.96 5.88
N HIS A 530 -10.22 6.28 4.77
CA HIS A 530 -10.04 4.83 4.67
C HIS A 530 -8.57 4.42 4.89
N ASN A 531 -7.62 5.21 4.37
CA ASN A 531 -6.19 4.93 4.52
C ASN A 531 -5.31 6.18 4.30
N TYR A 532 -5.23 7.01 5.32
CA TYR A 532 -4.63 8.35 5.25
C TYR A 532 -3.18 8.36 4.79
N GLN A 533 -2.32 7.57 5.46
CA GLN A 533 -0.91 7.47 5.12
C GLN A 533 -0.68 6.96 3.69
N PHE A 534 -1.52 6.04 3.21
CA PHE A 534 -1.43 5.51 1.86
C PHE A 534 -1.83 6.56 0.83
N ALA A 535 -2.96 7.24 1.03
CA ALA A 535 -3.45 8.31 0.15
C ALA A 535 -2.44 9.47 0.04
N VAL A 536 -1.96 9.99 1.18
CA VAL A 536 -0.95 11.05 1.23
C VAL A 536 0.33 10.62 0.52
N ALA A 537 0.85 9.43 0.82
CA ALA A 537 2.07 8.94 0.18
C ALA A 537 1.88 8.77 -1.33
N LEU A 538 0.74 8.22 -1.76
CA LEU A 538 0.41 7.98 -3.16
C LEU A 538 0.34 9.28 -3.97
N LEU A 539 -0.31 10.32 -3.43
CA LEU A 539 -0.38 11.62 -4.09
C LEU A 539 0.98 12.32 -4.12
N LYS A 540 1.74 12.29 -3.02
CA LYS A 540 3.09 12.87 -2.97
C LYS A 540 4.03 12.24 -3.98
N ILE A 541 4.03 10.92 -4.14
CA ILE A 541 4.87 10.26 -5.16
C ILE A 541 4.39 10.57 -6.58
N SER A 542 3.07 10.72 -6.79
CA SER A 542 2.50 11.04 -8.09
C SER A 542 2.84 12.47 -8.51
N ARG A 543 2.70 13.42 -7.58
CA ARG A 543 3.15 14.80 -7.74
C ARG A 543 4.64 14.87 -8.03
N ALA A 544 5.47 14.20 -7.21
CA ALA A 544 6.91 14.16 -7.41
C ALA A 544 7.28 13.57 -8.78
N ALA A 545 6.62 12.50 -9.20
CA ALA A 545 6.83 11.88 -10.50
C ALA A 545 6.46 12.85 -11.64
N LEU A 546 5.37 13.60 -11.54
CA LEU A 546 4.96 14.61 -12.54
C LEU A 546 5.92 15.80 -12.62
N MET A 547 6.35 16.32 -11.46
CA MET A 547 7.24 17.48 -11.40
C MET A 547 8.68 17.12 -11.80
N TYR A 548 9.14 15.90 -11.48
CA TYR A 548 10.56 15.56 -11.52
C TYR A 548 10.92 14.35 -12.38
N GLY A 549 9.93 13.61 -12.91
CA GLY A 549 10.14 12.36 -13.63
C GLY A 549 10.37 11.15 -12.72
N VAL A 550 10.33 9.94 -13.29
CA VAL A 550 10.57 8.68 -12.54
C VAL A 550 12.08 8.51 -12.31
N LEU A 551 12.52 8.72 -11.07
CA LEU A 551 13.90 8.48 -10.66
C LEU A 551 14.15 6.99 -10.38
N SER A 552 14.40 6.19 -11.43
CA SER A 552 14.89 4.82 -11.23
C SER A 552 16.38 4.85 -10.86
N PRO A 553 16.83 4.15 -9.80
CA PRO A 553 18.25 4.04 -9.50
C PRO A 553 19.03 3.42 -10.66
N GLY A 554 20.21 3.96 -10.94
CA GLY A 554 21.19 3.27 -11.77
C GLY A 554 21.79 2.07 -11.02
N VAL A 555 22.71 1.36 -11.68
CA VAL A 555 23.41 0.20 -11.14
C VAL A 555 24.91 0.43 -11.26
N ILE A 556 25.67 0.20 -10.19
CA ILE A 556 27.14 0.11 -10.29
C ILE A 556 27.45 -1.14 -11.11
N THR A 557 28.09 -0.96 -12.26
CA THR A 557 28.44 -2.05 -13.18
C THR A 557 29.87 -2.52 -13.00
N GLY A 558 30.70 -1.77 -12.27
CA GLY A 558 32.03 -2.21 -11.91
C GLY A 558 32.81 -1.22 -11.05
N ILE A 559 33.65 -1.79 -10.18
CA ILE A 559 34.65 -1.06 -9.40
C ILE A 559 36.00 -1.73 -9.64
N SER A 560 36.93 -1.03 -10.29
CA SER A 560 38.22 -1.59 -10.69
C SER A 560 39.38 -0.70 -10.29
N ASP A 561 40.55 -1.32 -10.09
CA ASP A 561 41.82 -0.64 -9.89
C ASP A 561 42.16 0.33 -11.05
N VAL A 562 42.92 1.38 -10.76
CA VAL A 562 43.43 2.31 -11.77
C VAL A 562 44.83 1.83 -12.21
N PRO A 563 45.05 1.56 -13.51
CA PRO A 563 46.36 1.07 -13.95
C PRO A 563 47.47 2.14 -13.87
N ASN A 564 48.66 1.71 -13.46
CA ASN A 564 49.90 2.51 -13.35
C ASN A 564 49.77 3.75 -12.46
N ASP A 565 49.23 3.58 -11.26
CA ASP A 565 49.13 4.62 -10.24
C ASP A 565 49.77 4.17 -8.91
N GLN A 566 49.98 5.13 -8.00
CA GLN A 566 50.51 4.88 -6.65
C GLN A 566 49.44 4.27 -5.72
N GLY A 567 48.42 3.63 -6.28
CA GLY A 567 47.25 3.16 -5.57
C GLY A 567 46.40 4.28 -4.99
N LYS A 568 45.61 3.89 -4.00
CA LYS A 568 44.56 4.62 -3.30
C LYS A 568 43.47 5.18 -4.19
N GLN A 569 43.33 4.66 -5.41
CA GLN A 569 42.30 5.09 -6.34
C GLN A 569 41.59 3.89 -6.95
N ALA A 570 40.27 4.00 -7.09
CA ALA A 570 39.47 3.04 -7.81
C ALA A 570 38.58 3.77 -8.81
N ARG A 571 38.37 3.14 -9.97
CA ARG A 571 37.40 3.58 -10.96
C ARG A 571 36.05 2.96 -10.66
N VAL A 572 35.05 3.79 -10.41
CA VAL A 572 33.65 3.38 -10.24
C VAL A 572 32.91 3.66 -11.54
N THR A 573 32.14 2.68 -12.04
CA THR A 573 31.34 2.78 -13.27
C THR A 573 29.89 2.42 -12.97
N TRP A 574 28.93 3.18 -13.51
CA TRP A 574 27.49 2.95 -13.28
C TRP A 574 26.64 3.29 -14.50
N THR A 575 25.44 2.70 -14.57
CA THR A 575 24.43 3.05 -15.58
C THR A 575 23.71 4.35 -15.25
N ARG A 576 23.20 5.02 -16.29
CA ARG A 576 22.34 6.21 -16.17
C ARG A 576 21.16 5.99 -15.22
N PHE A 577 20.83 7.01 -14.44
CA PHE A 577 19.65 7.02 -13.57
C PHE A 577 18.42 7.47 -14.36
N GLY A 578 17.24 6.99 -13.97
CA GLY A 578 15.97 7.50 -14.48
C GLY A 578 15.88 9.00 -14.21
N GLY A 579 15.51 9.77 -15.24
CA GLY A 579 15.38 11.23 -15.15
C GLY A 579 16.63 12.05 -15.53
N ASP A 580 17.83 11.46 -15.64
CA ASP A 580 18.97 12.14 -16.27
C ASP A 580 18.64 12.45 -17.73
N GLY A 581 18.62 13.72 -18.14
CA GLY A 581 18.51 14.17 -19.54
C GLY A 581 17.12 14.16 -20.21
N VAL A 582 16.06 13.71 -19.54
CA VAL A 582 14.72 13.54 -20.16
C VAL A 582 13.54 13.92 -19.24
N SER A 583 13.79 14.60 -18.10
CA SER A 583 12.74 14.98 -17.15
C SER A 583 12.68 16.49 -16.90
N ASN A 584 11.56 16.95 -16.33
CA ASN A 584 11.34 18.36 -15.97
C ASN A 584 12.27 18.85 -14.83
N ASN A 585 12.84 17.95 -14.04
CA ASN A 585 13.90 18.24 -13.06
C ASN A 585 14.99 17.14 -13.15
N PRO A 586 15.88 17.23 -14.14
CA PRO A 586 16.83 16.16 -14.41
C PRO A 586 17.82 15.99 -13.27
N VAL A 587 18.34 14.76 -13.13
CA VAL A 587 19.60 14.57 -12.41
C VAL A 587 20.58 15.57 -12.99
N THR A 588 21.14 16.44 -12.14
CA THR A 588 22.12 17.47 -12.53
C THR A 588 23.54 17.00 -12.28
N ARG A 589 23.71 16.07 -11.32
CA ARG A 589 25.00 15.57 -10.90
C ARG A 589 24.88 14.23 -10.19
N TYR A 590 25.87 13.37 -10.36
CA TYR A 590 26.08 12.18 -9.55
C TYR A 590 27.06 12.49 -8.44
N ALA A 591 26.73 12.17 -7.20
CA ALA A 591 27.64 12.20 -6.06
C ALA A 591 28.06 10.77 -5.70
N ILE A 592 29.36 10.57 -5.47
CA ILE A 592 29.94 9.27 -5.15
C ILE A 592 30.33 9.27 -3.68
N TRP A 593 29.90 8.23 -2.98
CA TRP A 593 30.10 8.05 -1.55
C TRP A 593 30.90 6.79 -1.29
N ARG A 594 31.82 6.85 -0.32
CA ARG A 594 32.62 5.71 0.13
C ARG A 594 32.36 5.42 1.60
N ARG A 595 32.12 4.15 1.94
CA ARG A 595 31.85 3.72 3.32
C ARG A 595 33.10 3.82 4.21
N VAL A 596 32.90 4.17 5.48
CA VAL A 596 33.94 4.25 6.51
C VAL A 596 33.82 3.03 7.42
N ASP A 597 34.68 2.03 7.22
CA ASP A 597 34.55 0.71 7.83
C ASP A 597 35.43 0.47 9.08
N ASP A 598 36.33 1.39 9.44
CA ASP A 598 37.29 1.21 10.53
C ASP A 598 36.97 2.07 11.76
N ALA A 599 36.99 1.47 12.95
CA ALA A 599 36.76 2.14 14.24
C ALA A 599 37.73 3.31 14.50
N MET A 600 38.98 3.24 14.00
CA MET A 600 39.94 4.36 14.08
C MET A 600 39.59 5.53 13.13
N SER A 601 38.95 5.24 11.99
CA SER A 601 38.51 6.28 11.05
C SER A 601 37.17 6.90 11.46
N MET A 602 36.30 6.16 12.14
CA MET A 602 35.13 6.73 12.83
C MET A 602 35.53 7.78 13.89
N ALA A 603 36.61 7.54 14.66
CA ALA A 603 37.11 8.49 15.65
C ALA A 603 37.72 9.78 15.03
N LYS A 604 38.41 9.67 13.89
CA LYS A 604 38.93 10.82 13.10
C LYS A 604 37.83 11.55 12.29
N ALA A 605 36.79 10.84 11.90
CA ALA A 605 35.58 11.43 11.30
C ALA A 605 34.81 12.25 12.35
N ALA A 606 34.78 11.77 13.61
CA ALA A 606 34.06 12.36 14.73
C ALA A 606 34.82 13.44 15.53
N GLY A 607 36.15 13.62 15.41
CA GLY A 607 36.89 14.57 16.26
C GLY A 607 38.26 15.08 15.77
N SER A 608 38.34 16.42 15.66
CA SER A 608 39.51 17.32 15.73
C SER A 608 40.82 16.96 15.00
N ASN A 609 40.96 17.43 13.75
CA ASN A 609 42.22 18.01 13.28
C ASN A 609 41.93 19.41 12.72
N ALA A 610 42.83 20.34 12.99
CA ALA A 610 42.66 21.78 12.87
C ALA A 610 42.03 22.27 11.55
N GLY A 611 40.93 23.02 11.64
CA GLY A 611 40.55 24.05 10.66
C GLY A 611 39.38 23.77 9.71
N VAL A 612 38.81 22.57 9.63
CA VAL A 612 37.70 22.28 8.70
C VAL A 612 36.43 21.90 9.47
N GLN A 613 35.38 22.74 9.42
CA GLN A 613 34.04 22.34 9.88
C GLN A 613 33.53 21.21 8.97
N LYS A 614 33.43 19.99 9.48
CA LYS A 614 32.83 18.86 8.74
C LYS A 614 31.32 18.90 8.90
N THR A 615 30.60 19.00 7.79
CA THR A 615 29.12 18.92 7.77
C THR A 615 28.68 17.46 7.87
N ILE A 616 27.93 17.13 8.92
CA ILE A 616 27.30 15.81 9.09
C ILE A 616 25.87 15.89 8.57
N ILE A 617 25.56 15.05 7.59
CA ILE A 617 24.25 14.96 6.94
C ILE A 617 23.59 13.66 7.43
N LYS A 618 22.38 13.76 7.98
CA LYS A 618 21.72 12.64 8.69
C LYS A 618 20.82 11.76 7.81
N SER A 619 20.51 12.21 6.61
CA SER A 619 19.73 11.50 5.60
C SER A 619 19.96 12.13 4.24
N PHE A 620 19.66 11.41 3.16
CA PHE A 620 19.79 11.94 1.80
C PHE A 620 18.86 13.14 1.54
N GLU A 621 17.70 13.23 2.20
CA GLU A 621 16.78 14.38 2.14
C GLU A 621 17.41 15.69 2.63
N ASN A 622 18.44 15.59 3.47
CA ASN A 622 19.17 16.73 4.03
C ASN A 622 20.39 17.13 3.19
N LEU A 623 20.54 16.57 1.98
CA LEU A 623 21.61 16.96 1.07
C LEU A 623 21.38 18.40 0.54
N PRO A 624 22.45 19.20 0.36
CA PRO A 624 22.32 20.53 -0.20
C PRO A 624 21.75 20.50 -1.62
N THR A 625 20.85 21.44 -1.93
CA THR A 625 20.28 21.64 -3.27
C THR A 625 21.31 22.01 -4.32
N ASP A 626 22.36 22.69 -3.89
CA ASP A 626 23.51 23.06 -4.72
C ASP A 626 24.64 22.06 -4.45
N PRO A 627 24.93 21.14 -5.39
CA PRO A 627 26.01 20.17 -5.24
C PRO A 627 27.39 20.83 -5.08
N ALA A 628 27.57 22.09 -5.46
CA ALA A 628 28.81 22.82 -5.20
C ALA A 628 29.05 23.06 -3.70
N LYS A 629 28.02 22.91 -2.86
CA LYS A 629 28.11 22.97 -1.39
C LYS A 629 28.55 21.64 -0.77
N LEU A 630 28.59 20.55 -1.53
CA LEU A 630 29.22 19.29 -1.10
C LEU A 630 30.73 19.41 -1.31
N THR A 631 31.45 19.78 -0.24
CA THR A 631 32.91 19.85 -0.24
C THR A 631 33.54 18.50 0.13
N SER A 632 34.79 18.29 -0.28
CA SER A 632 35.60 17.14 0.18
C SER A 632 35.61 17.09 1.72
N GLY A 633 35.11 16.00 2.30
CA GLY A 633 34.97 15.82 3.75
C GLY A 633 33.56 15.92 4.33
N ALA A 634 32.52 16.12 3.50
CA ALA A 634 31.14 15.94 3.92
C ALA A 634 30.87 14.46 4.29
N ILE A 635 30.17 14.23 5.40
CA ILE A 635 29.86 12.89 5.90
C ILE A 635 28.35 12.68 5.89
N LEU A 636 27.90 11.61 5.23
CA LEU A 636 26.53 11.13 5.27
C LEU A 636 26.43 9.98 6.27
N ALA A 637 25.61 10.16 7.32
CA ALA A 637 25.35 9.17 8.34
C ALA A 637 24.01 8.46 8.07
N LEU A 638 24.06 7.16 7.79
CA LEU A 638 22.89 6.33 7.52
C LEU A 638 22.80 5.23 8.58
N GLY A 639 21.99 5.46 9.62
CA GLY A 639 21.92 4.58 10.78
C GLY A 639 23.27 4.49 11.50
N THR A 640 23.88 3.30 11.53
CA THR A 640 25.21 3.06 12.12
C THR A 640 26.36 3.22 11.13
N GLN A 641 26.07 3.43 9.84
CA GLN A 641 27.08 3.54 8.79
C GLN A 641 27.44 5.01 8.50
N LEU A 642 28.72 5.27 8.28
CA LEU A 642 29.23 6.57 7.85
C LEU A 642 29.77 6.47 6.42
N TRP A 643 29.50 7.51 5.64
CA TRP A 643 29.86 7.59 4.22
C TRP A 643 30.53 8.93 3.91
N ASP A 644 31.75 8.88 3.40
CA ASP A 644 32.49 10.06 2.95
C ASP A 644 32.07 10.43 1.52
N TYR A 645 31.83 11.72 1.27
CA TYR A 645 31.74 12.24 -0.10
C TYR A 645 33.13 12.26 -0.75
N VAL A 646 33.30 11.49 -1.84
CA VAL A 646 34.61 11.26 -2.47
C VAL A 646 34.71 11.78 -3.91
N GLY A 647 33.61 12.22 -4.51
CA GLY A 647 33.64 12.83 -5.85
C GLY A 647 32.26 13.10 -6.43
N SER A 648 32.24 13.78 -7.58
CA SER A 648 31.02 13.96 -8.37
C SER A 648 31.27 14.00 -9.87
N VAL A 649 30.22 13.69 -10.63
CA VAL A 649 30.20 13.77 -12.10
C VAL A 649 28.95 14.52 -12.54
N PRO A 650 29.05 15.62 -13.32
CA PRO A 650 27.88 16.29 -13.90
C PRO A 650 27.08 15.34 -14.78
N SER A 651 25.76 15.45 -14.75
CA SER A 651 24.93 14.71 -15.70
C SER A 651 25.13 15.25 -17.11
N ALA A 652 25.06 14.36 -18.10
CA ALA A 652 25.23 14.66 -19.51
C ALA A 652 24.40 13.74 -20.42
N ALA A 653 23.33 13.14 -19.89
CA ALA A 653 22.45 12.22 -20.60
C ALA A 653 23.16 11.02 -21.25
N GLN A 654 24.30 10.58 -20.70
CA GLN A 654 25.05 9.41 -21.19
C GLN A 654 24.47 8.11 -20.61
N ASP A 655 24.57 7.01 -21.35
CA ASP A 655 24.07 5.70 -20.90
C ASP A 655 24.91 5.09 -19.77
N VAL A 656 26.20 5.45 -19.73
CA VAL A 656 27.18 4.97 -18.74
C VAL A 656 28.05 6.13 -18.29
N TYR A 657 28.33 6.17 -16.99
CA TYR A 657 29.24 7.12 -16.36
C TYR A 657 30.38 6.39 -15.67
N SER A 658 31.53 7.05 -15.53
CA SER A 658 32.62 6.57 -14.70
C SER A 658 33.40 7.73 -14.08
N THR A 659 33.99 7.48 -12.91
CA THR A 659 34.94 8.42 -12.29
C THR A 659 35.98 7.68 -11.47
N VAL A 660 37.12 8.33 -11.24
CA VAL A 660 38.18 7.84 -10.36
C VAL A 660 38.00 8.51 -8.99
N VAL A 661 37.93 7.70 -7.94
CA VAL A 661 37.69 8.14 -6.57
C VAL A 661 38.70 7.52 -5.60
N PRO A 662 39.03 8.21 -4.50
CA PRO A 662 40.01 7.72 -3.54
C PRO A 662 39.47 6.53 -2.70
N THR A 663 40.31 5.53 -2.48
CA THR A 663 40.14 4.48 -1.46
C THR A 663 40.89 4.88 -0.17
N LEU A 664 40.65 4.16 0.94
CA LEU A 664 41.36 4.40 2.20
C LEU A 664 42.69 3.63 2.29
N PHE A 665 42.78 2.52 1.56
CA PHE A 665 43.86 1.55 1.67
C PHE A 665 44.10 0.87 0.33
N ASP A 666 45.34 0.45 0.12
CA ASP A 666 45.71 -0.43 -0.98
C ASP A 666 45.66 -1.89 -0.58
N SER A 667 45.24 -2.71 -1.54
CA SER A 667 45.48 -4.14 -1.50
C SER A 667 46.95 -4.39 -1.75
N THR A 668 47.52 -5.26 -0.94
CA THR A 668 48.93 -5.66 -1.05
C THR A 668 49.01 -7.18 -1.15
N LYS A 669 50.22 -7.71 -1.35
CA LYS A 669 50.45 -9.17 -1.29
C LYS A 669 50.02 -9.80 0.05
N ALA A 670 49.87 -9.01 1.11
CA ALA A 670 49.41 -9.47 2.43
C ALA A 670 47.87 -9.67 2.51
N GLY A 671 47.10 -9.15 1.56
CA GLY A 671 45.65 -9.35 1.51
C GLY A 671 44.89 -8.24 0.78
N ILE A 672 43.67 -8.58 0.32
CA ILE A 672 42.76 -7.65 -0.36
C ILE A 672 42.10 -6.72 0.67
N LYS A 673 42.14 -5.42 0.40
CA LYS A 673 41.48 -4.37 1.17
C LYS A 673 40.32 -3.80 0.35
N TRP A 674 39.11 -4.24 0.68
CA TRP A 674 37.89 -3.80 0.01
C TRP A 674 37.49 -2.39 0.44
N SER A 675 37.07 -1.59 -0.55
CA SER A 675 36.38 -0.31 -0.36
C SER A 675 34.96 -0.43 -0.92
N VAL A 676 33.98 0.06 -0.17
CA VAL A 676 32.56 0.00 -0.56
C VAL A 676 32.08 1.38 -1.00
N PHE A 677 31.37 1.43 -2.12
CA PHE A 677 30.90 2.66 -2.75
C PHE A 677 29.40 2.61 -3.04
N MET A 678 28.77 3.77 -3.08
CA MET A 678 27.42 3.98 -3.62
C MET A 678 27.39 5.29 -4.43
N VAL A 679 26.49 5.38 -5.41
CA VAL A 679 26.30 6.58 -6.23
C VAL A 679 24.89 7.11 -6.03
N SER A 680 24.75 8.42 -5.80
CA SER A 680 23.46 9.09 -5.71
C SER A 680 23.28 10.08 -6.86
N GLY A 681 22.13 10.04 -7.53
CA GLY A 681 21.72 11.07 -8.50
C GLY A 681 21.08 12.25 -7.78
N LEU A 682 21.68 13.43 -7.88
CA LEU A 682 21.19 14.67 -7.29
C LEU A 682 20.43 15.48 -8.33
N THR A 683 19.21 15.91 -8.00
CA THR A 683 18.42 16.85 -8.82
C THR A 683 18.56 18.27 -8.28
N ALA A 684 17.91 19.26 -8.91
CA ALA A 684 17.91 20.64 -8.42
C ALA A 684 17.09 20.83 -7.12
N ILE A 685 16.39 19.77 -6.66
CA ILE A 685 15.49 19.80 -5.49
C ILE A 685 15.99 18.78 -4.45
N PRO A 686 16.16 19.18 -3.18
CA PRO A 686 17.00 18.46 -2.22
C PRO A 686 16.44 17.11 -1.76
N ALA A 687 15.12 16.91 -1.84
CA ALA A 687 14.44 15.68 -1.42
C ALA A 687 14.32 14.61 -2.53
N VAL A 688 14.79 14.91 -3.75
CA VAL A 688 14.52 14.09 -4.94
C VAL A 688 15.84 13.51 -5.42
N TYR A 689 16.12 12.29 -4.97
CA TYR A 689 17.35 11.55 -5.23
C TYR A 689 17.05 10.07 -5.47
N ALA A 690 17.92 9.41 -6.22
CA ALA A 690 18.00 7.95 -6.24
C ALA A 690 19.42 7.55 -5.82
N VAL A 691 19.59 6.31 -5.35
CA VAL A 691 20.88 5.78 -4.89
C VAL A 691 21.04 4.36 -5.39
N THR A 692 22.21 4.01 -5.90
CA THR A 692 22.52 2.61 -6.23
C THR A 692 22.59 1.75 -4.97
N ALA A 693 22.38 0.44 -5.12
CA ALA A 693 22.87 -0.49 -4.10
C ALA A 693 24.40 -0.30 -3.92
N PRO A 694 24.94 -0.45 -2.70
CA PRO A 694 26.37 -0.44 -2.48
C PRO A 694 27.06 -1.61 -3.18
N ASP A 695 28.24 -1.36 -3.73
CA ASP A 695 29.12 -2.38 -4.30
C ASP A 695 30.57 -2.14 -3.86
N SER A 696 31.44 -3.13 -4.03
CA SER A 696 32.80 -3.11 -3.50
C SER A 696 33.87 -3.41 -4.55
N GLY A 697 35.01 -2.73 -4.42
CA GLY A 697 36.21 -2.98 -5.21
C GLY A 697 37.47 -2.70 -4.39
N TYR A 698 38.63 -2.76 -5.01
CA TYR A 698 39.90 -2.49 -4.35
C TYR A 698 40.87 -1.76 -5.27
N SER A 699 41.82 -1.02 -4.67
CA SER A 699 42.96 -0.42 -5.35
C SER A 699 44.24 -1.23 -5.08
N ILE A 700 45.21 -1.15 -5.97
CA ILE A 700 46.56 -1.69 -5.80
C ILE A 700 47.52 -0.61 -6.26
N ASP A 701 48.53 -0.31 -5.45
CA ASP A 701 49.69 0.42 -5.93
C ASP A 701 50.49 -0.45 -6.90
N ASN A 702 50.40 -0.10 -8.17
CA ASN A 702 50.98 -0.84 -9.29
C ASN A 702 52.00 0.00 -10.07
N LEU A 703 52.37 1.18 -9.55
CA LEU A 703 53.38 2.07 -10.13
C LEU A 703 54.72 1.89 -9.40
N ALA A 704 55.71 1.36 -10.12
CA ALA A 704 57.05 1.23 -9.57
C ALA A 704 57.77 2.59 -9.45
N PRO A 705 58.67 2.75 -8.46
CA PRO A 705 59.48 3.96 -8.32
C PRO A 705 60.47 4.10 -9.48
N ALA A 706 61.01 5.32 -9.63
CA ALA A 706 62.07 5.60 -10.58
C ALA A 706 63.33 4.77 -10.29
N ALA A 707 64.06 4.39 -11.35
CA ALA A 707 65.33 3.68 -11.20
C ALA A 707 66.41 4.60 -10.62
N PRO A 708 67.32 4.07 -9.78
CA PRO A 708 68.45 4.85 -9.26
C PRO A 708 69.26 5.52 -10.37
N GLY A 709 69.34 6.86 -10.32
CA GLY A 709 70.04 7.69 -11.28
C GLY A 709 71.52 7.89 -10.92
N ASN A 710 72.34 8.31 -11.89
CA ASN A 710 73.72 8.75 -11.66
C ASN A 710 74.60 7.84 -10.78
N VAL A 711 74.53 6.52 -10.98
CA VAL A 711 75.37 5.58 -10.23
C VAL A 711 76.86 5.87 -10.48
N LEU A 712 77.57 6.20 -9.39
CA LEU A 712 79.01 6.45 -9.32
C LEU A 712 79.67 5.31 -8.54
N LEU A 713 80.83 4.86 -9.05
CA LEU A 713 81.68 3.88 -8.39
C LEU A 713 83.04 4.52 -8.13
N ALA A 714 83.57 4.38 -6.92
CA ALA A 714 84.91 4.79 -6.55
C ALA A 714 85.62 3.69 -5.78
N GLU A 715 86.88 3.39 -6.12
CA GLU A 715 87.71 2.49 -5.31
C GLU A 715 88.13 3.22 -4.03
N SER A 716 87.94 2.59 -2.87
CA SER A 716 88.29 3.12 -1.55
C SER A 716 89.15 2.13 -0.78
N VAL A 717 89.72 2.56 0.37
CA VAL A 717 90.55 1.69 1.21
C VAL A 717 89.76 0.53 1.83
N THR A 718 88.43 0.60 1.82
CA THR A 718 87.51 -0.39 2.38
C THR A 718 86.77 -1.21 1.32
N GLY A 719 86.96 -0.96 0.02
CA GLY A 719 86.29 -1.69 -1.06
C GLY A 719 85.92 -0.82 -2.26
N ILE A 720 84.71 -1.01 -2.81
CA ILE A 720 84.13 -0.12 -3.83
C ILE A 720 83.01 0.68 -3.17
N ASP A 721 83.11 2.00 -3.19
CA ASP A 721 82.06 2.92 -2.76
C ASP A 721 81.10 3.16 -3.93
N LEU A 722 79.82 2.88 -3.70
CA LEU A 722 78.71 3.14 -4.60
C LEU A 722 77.90 4.32 -4.07
N ALA A 723 77.59 5.29 -4.94
CA ALA A 723 76.68 6.38 -4.66
C ALA A 723 75.75 6.63 -5.85
N TRP A 724 74.52 7.04 -5.62
CA TRP A 724 73.53 7.32 -6.66
C TRP A 724 72.57 8.43 -6.23
N ASP A 725 71.67 8.83 -7.12
CA ASP A 725 70.62 9.80 -6.79
C ASP A 725 69.38 9.11 -6.19
N ASP A 726 68.74 9.77 -5.23
CA ASP A 726 67.48 9.33 -4.64
C ASP A 726 66.33 9.42 -5.66
N PRO A 727 65.41 8.44 -5.74
CA PRO A 727 64.19 8.60 -6.50
C PRO A 727 63.35 9.73 -5.90
N VAL A 728 62.58 10.41 -6.75
CA VAL A 728 61.72 11.54 -6.35
C VAL A 728 60.39 11.04 -5.76
N ASP A 729 60.17 9.73 -5.72
CA ASP A 729 58.91 9.09 -5.36
C ASP A 729 58.69 9.08 -3.83
N ASP A 730 57.57 9.65 -3.38
CA ASP A 730 57.22 9.83 -1.95
C ASP A 730 57.00 8.50 -1.19
N ASP A 731 56.78 7.40 -1.91
CA ASP A 731 56.54 6.04 -1.39
C ASP A 731 57.76 5.12 -1.48
N PHE A 732 58.93 5.68 -1.77
CA PHE A 732 60.21 4.96 -1.75
C PHE A 732 60.46 4.27 -0.40
N ASN A 733 60.96 3.03 -0.46
CA ASN A 733 61.26 2.20 0.70
C ASN A 733 62.74 1.82 0.79
N TYR A 734 63.29 1.14 -0.21
CA TYR A 734 64.71 0.72 -0.20
C TYR A 734 65.30 0.47 -1.60
N PHE A 735 66.64 0.46 -1.68
CA PHE A 735 67.41 0.04 -2.85
C PHE A 735 67.93 -1.38 -2.70
N ALA A 736 68.01 -2.11 -3.82
CA ALA A 736 68.70 -3.40 -3.92
C ALA A 736 69.93 -3.26 -4.81
N VAL A 737 71.10 -3.68 -4.31
CA VAL A 737 72.38 -3.62 -5.02
C VAL A 737 72.73 -5.00 -5.54
N TYR A 738 73.00 -5.11 -6.85
CA TYR A 738 73.38 -6.37 -7.50
C TYR A 738 74.78 -6.26 -8.06
N ARG A 739 75.53 -7.38 -8.00
CA ARG A 739 76.92 -7.46 -8.44
C ARG A 739 77.18 -8.72 -9.25
N SER A 740 78.01 -8.61 -10.28
CA SER A 740 78.56 -9.74 -11.05
C SER A 740 80.01 -9.47 -11.46
N THR A 741 80.77 -10.53 -11.77
CA THR A 741 82.07 -10.44 -12.45
C THR A 741 81.95 -10.56 -13.97
N SER A 742 80.74 -10.78 -14.49
CA SER A 742 80.44 -10.87 -15.91
C SER A 742 79.69 -9.61 -16.37
N ALA A 743 80.14 -9.02 -17.47
CA ALA A 743 79.45 -7.90 -18.11
C ALA A 743 78.05 -8.30 -18.60
N ASN A 744 77.14 -7.31 -18.69
CA ASN A 744 75.76 -7.48 -19.17
C ASN A 744 74.96 -8.52 -18.38
N PHE A 745 75.23 -8.67 -17.08
CA PHE A 745 74.50 -9.64 -16.26
C PHE A 745 73.05 -9.21 -16.07
N ASP A 746 72.16 -10.20 -15.95
CA ASP A 746 70.75 -9.98 -15.66
C ASP A 746 70.47 -10.22 -14.17
N PRO A 747 70.25 -9.16 -13.37
CA PRO A 747 69.93 -9.29 -11.95
C PRO A 747 68.52 -9.82 -11.66
N SER A 748 67.67 -10.05 -12.67
CA SER A 748 66.25 -10.41 -12.48
C SER A 748 66.01 -11.65 -11.61
N ALA A 749 66.93 -12.61 -11.64
CA ALA A 749 66.87 -13.86 -10.86
C ALA A 749 67.93 -13.95 -9.75
N MET A 750 68.69 -12.88 -9.51
CA MET A 750 69.77 -12.84 -8.52
C MET A 750 69.26 -12.35 -7.17
N GLN A 751 69.90 -12.80 -6.09
CA GLN A 751 69.76 -12.15 -4.79
C GLN A 751 70.66 -10.90 -4.76
N PRO A 752 70.19 -9.76 -4.21
CA PRO A 752 71.03 -8.60 -4.06
C PRO A 752 72.15 -8.89 -3.04
N ILE A 753 73.30 -8.26 -3.24
CA ILE A 753 74.40 -8.31 -2.26
C ILE A 753 74.12 -7.43 -1.05
N ALA A 754 73.25 -6.42 -1.21
CA ALA A 754 72.79 -5.56 -0.13
C ALA A 754 71.42 -4.96 -0.43
N THR A 755 70.69 -4.64 0.64
CA THR A 755 69.51 -3.77 0.62
C THR A 755 69.76 -2.59 1.54
N VAL A 756 69.59 -1.38 1.03
CA VAL A 756 69.94 -0.13 1.74
C VAL A 756 68.84 0.91 1.56
N THR A 757 68.64 1.77 2.55
CA THR A 757 67.67 2.87 2.48
C THR A 757 68.32 4.21 2.11
N GLU A 758 69.64 4.30 2.27
CA GLU A 758 70.44 5.47 1.88
C GLU A 758 70.96 5.30 0.44
N PRO A 759 71.15 6.38 -0.33
CA PRO A 759 71.62 6.32 -1.72
C PRO A 759 73.13 6.08 -1.84
N LYS A 760 73.67 5.22 -0.96
CA LYS A 760 75.09 4.84 -0.89
C LYS A 760 75.26 3.43 -0.34
N TYR A 761 76.31 2.74 -0.78
CA TYR A 761 76.69 1.43 -0.29
C TYR A 761 78.20 1.19 -0.48
N VAL A 762 78.85 0.50 0.45
CA VAL A 762 80.27 0.10 0.31
C VAL A 762 80.33 -1.41 0.13
N ASP A 763 80.82 -1.86 -1.03
CA ASP A 763 81.10 -3.27 -1.27
C ASP A 763 82.52 -3.62 -0.82
N ALA A 764 82.63 -4.14 0.41
CA ALA A 764 83.90 -4.54 1.01
C ALA A 764 84.39 -5.92 0.52
N ASP A 765 83.53 -6.74 -0.07
CA ASP A 765 83.81 -8.11 -0.48
C ASP A 765 84.34 -8.19 -1.92
N VAL A 766 85.36 -7.39 -2.22
CA VAL A 766 85.97 -7.28 -3.56
C VAL A 766 87.42 -7.76 -3.55
N VAL A 767 87.95 -8.20 -4.69
CA VAL A 767 89.32 -8.71 -4.82
C VAL A 767 90.11 -7.91 -5.85
N ALA A 768 91.35 -7.56 -5.51
CA ALA A 768 92.27 -6.87 -6.41
C ALA A 768 92.46 -7.63 -7.72
N GLY A 769 92.47 -6.90 -8.85
CA GLY A 769 92.58 -7.46 -10.19
C GLY A 769 91.28 -7.97 -10.80
N THR A 770 90.15 -7.85 -10.09
CA THR A 770 88.82 -8.26 -10.58
C THR A 770 87.99 -7.04 -11.00
N THR A 771 87.35 -7.12 -12.16
CA THR A 771 86.33 -6.15 -12.58
C THR A 771 84.97 -6.57 -12.06
N TYR A 772 84.30 -5.69 -11.32
CA TYR A 772 82.93 -5.88 -10.86
C TYR A 772 81.97 -5.02 -11.65
N PHE A 773 80.80 -5.57 -11.96
CA PHE A 773 79.69 -4.91 -12.63
C PHE A 773 78.53 -4.79 -11.65
N TYR A 774 77.94 -3.59 -11.55
CA TYR A 774 76.86 -3.26 -10.65
C TYR A 774 75.62 -2.76 -11.39
N ARG A 775 74.46 -3.15 -10.87
CA ARG A 775 73.14 -2.62 -11.22
C ARG A 775 72.33 -2.46 -9.95
N LEU A 776 71.47 -1.45 -9.91
CA LEU A 776 70.64 -1.14 -8.74
C LEU A 776 69.18 -1.07 -9.13
N SER A 777 68.28 -1.36 -8.20
CA SER A 777 66.84 -1.08 -8.36
C SER A 777 66.29 -0.48 -7.08
N ALA A 778 65.31 0.40 -7.20
CA ALA A 778 64.51 0.91 -6.09
C ALA A 778 63.25 0.05 -5.89
N PHE A 779 62.76 0.02 -4.66
CA PHE A 779 61.50 -0.59 -4.25
C PHE A 779 60.70 0.41 -3.42
N ASP A 780 59.39 0.41 -3.61
CA ASP A 780 58.43 1.18 -2.79
C ASP A 780 57.90 0.35 -1.59
N PHE A 781 56.98 0.93 -0.83
CA PHE A 781 56.30 0.24 0.28
C PHE A 781 55.29 -0.83 -0.16
N ALA A 782 54.79 -0.77 -1.40
CA ALA A 782 53.91 -1.79 -1.97
C ALA A 782 54.68 -3.01 -2.50
N GLY A 783 56.00 -2.88 -2.65
CA GLY A 783 56.91 -3.88 -3.16
C GLY A 783 57.02 -3.91 -4.69
N ASN A 784 56.64 -2.83 -5.38
CA ASN A 784 56.94 -2.67 -6.80
C ASN A 784 58.43 -2.33 -6.97
N ARG A 785 59.04 -2.88 -8.01
CA ARG A 785 60.47 -2.71 -8.29
C ARG A 785 60.65 -1.84 -9.50
N SER A 786 61.52 -0.83 -9.40
CA SER A 786 61.96 -0.05 -10.54
C SER A 786 62.59 -0.94 -11.63
N VAL A 787 62.76 -0.39 -12.83
CA VAL A 787 63.75 -0.95 -13.76
C VAL A 787 65.15 -0.86 -13.15
N PHE A 788 66.09 -1.69 -13.62
CA PHE A 788 67.46 -1.62 -13.14
C PHE A 788 68.16 -0.36 -13.66
N SER A 789 69.05 0.22 -12.86
CA SER A 789 69.97 1.27 -13.28
C SER A 789 70.81 0.78 -14.48
N PRO A 790 71.35 1.71 -15.28
CA PRO A 790 72.42 1.36 -16.23
C PRO A 790 73.57 0.63 -15.51
N GLU A 791 74.18 -0.33 -16.21
CA GLU A 791 75.32 -1.07 -15.68
C GLU A 791 76.53 -0.14 -15.49
N LYS A 792 77.17 -0.25 -14.33
CA LYS A 792 78.45 0.41 -14.03
C LYS A 792 79.49 -0.62 -13.67
N SER A 793 80.74 -0.37 -14.05
CA SER A 793 81.84 -1.28 -13.71
C SER A 793 83.06 -0.53 -13.22
N LEU A 794 83.82 -1.22 -12.37
CA LEU A 794 85.08 -0.75 -11.84
C LEU A 794 86.05 -1.93 -11.70
N LEU A 795 87.29 -1.74 -12.16
CA LEU A 795 88.40 -2.67 -11.94
C LEU A 795 89.07 -2.29 -10.62
N VAL A 796 89.18 -3.25 -9.70
CA VAL A 796 89.90 -3.04 -8.43
C VAL A 796 91.40 -3.13 -8.69
N THR A 797 92.15 -2.05 -8.43
CA THR A 797 93.57 -1.95 -8.79
C THR A 797 94.53 -2.00 -7.59
N GLY A 798 94.03 -1.78 -6.37
CA GLY A 798 94.82 -1.74 -5.13
C GLY A 798 94.69 -2.98 -4.23
N VAL A 799 95.75 -3.27 -3.46
CA VAL A 799 95.74 -4.28 -2.39
C VAL A 799 94.92 -3.75 -1.22
N ILE A 800 93.76 -4.37 -1.00
CA ILE A 800 92.87 -4.13 0.14
C ILE A 800 93.65 -4.54 1.40
N SER A 801 94.03 -3.55 2.20
CA SER A 801 94.60 -3.82 3.51
C SER A 801 93.43 -4.11 4.43
N ASN A 802 93.35 -5.34 4.94
CA ASN A 802 92.60 -5.61 6.16
C ASN A 802 93.24 -4.80 7.29
N ILE A 803 92.86 -3.53 7.42
CA ILE A 803 93.20 -2.74 8.59
C ILE A 803 92.23 -3.22 9.67
N ASN A 804 92.63 -4.26 10.40
CA ASN A 804 92.22 -4.40 11.79
C ASN A 804 92.74 -3.15 12.51
N THR A 805 91.98 -2.06 12.43
CA THR A 805 92.20 -0.88 13.24
C THR A 805 91.76 -1.26 14.64
N VAL A 806 92.71 -1.69 15.47
CA VAL A 806 92.54 -1.52 16.91
C VAL A 806 92.40 -0.01 17.10
N PRO A 807 91.26 0.50 17.59
CA PRO A 807 91.04 1.94 17.70
C PRO A 807 92.06 2.56 18.65
N ASP A 808 92.45 3.83 18.43
CA ASP A 808 93.44 4.50 19.29
C ASP A 808 92.90 4.82 20.69
N ASP A 809 91.57 4.87 20.84
CA ASP A 809 90.85 5.13 22.10
C ASP A 809 89.56 4.29 22.20
N PHE A 810 88.92 4.27 23.36
CA PHE A 810 87.62 3.63 23.53
C PHE A 810 86.56 4.35 22.69
N ALA A 811 85.83 3.63 21.86
CA ALA A 811 84.77 4.18 21.01
C ALA A 811 83.45 3.44 21.24
N LEU A 812 82.34 4.18 21.21
CA LEU A 812 80.98 3.65 21.15
C LEU A 812 80.30 4.29 19.95
N GLU A 813 79.97 3.47 18.96
CA GLU A 813 79.33 3.92 17.72
C GLU A 813 77.82 4.05 17.90
N GLN A 814 77.23 4.86 17.02
CA GLN A 814 75.79 5.03 16.98
C GLN A 814 75.09 3.70 16.67
N ASN A 815 74.03 3.38 17.41
CA ASN A 815 73.27 2.15 17.18
C ASN A 815 72.55 2.22 15.82
N TYR A 816 72.59 1.14 15.03
CA TYR A 816 71.94 1.09 13.72
C TYR A 816 71.23 -0.25 13.46
N PRO A 817 69.97 -0.25 12.96
CA PRO A 817 69.13 0.93 12.67
C PRO A 817 68.62 1.65 13.93
N ASN A 818 68.39 2.96 13.85
CA ASN A 818 67.74 3.79 14.87
C ASN A 818 66.83 4.86 14.20
N PRO A 819 65.49 4.84 14.40
CA PRO A 819 64.72 3.88 15.19
C PRO A 819 64.81 2.44 14.63
N PHE A 820 64.84 1.43 15.49
CA PHE A 820 65.04 0.03 15.10
C PHE A 820 63.75 -0.69 14.72
N ASN A 821 63.85 -1.70 13.85
CA ASN A 821 62.73 -2.60 13.50
C ASN A 821 63.26 -4.00 13.10
N PRO A 822 63.13 -5.08 13.90
CA PRO A 822 62.93 -5.20 15.36
C PRO A 822 64.23 -5.25 16.17
N SER A 823 65.41 -5.11 15.55
CA SER A 823 66.73 -5.18 16.20
C SER A 823 67.66 -4.05 15.76
N THR A 824 68.65 -3.72 16.60
CA THR A 824 69.72 -2.74 16.31
C THR A 824 71.07 -3.33 16.71
N MET A 825 72.14 -2.89 16.06
CA MET A 825 73.52 -3.22 16.44
C MET A 825 74.18 -2.00 17.08
N ILE A 826 74.86 -2.22 18.20
CA ILE A 826 75.69 -1.22 18.89
C ILE A 826 77.14 -1.67 18.72
N GLN A 827 77.92 -0.96 17.92
CA GLN A 827 79.34 -1.22 17.76
C GLN A 827 80.13 -0.42 18.80
N PHE A 828 81.19 -1.01 19.34
CA PHE A 828 82.13 -0.34 20.24
C PHE A 828 83.52 -0.90 19.96
N GLY A 829 84.54 -0.11 20.25
CA GLY A 829 85.93 -0.45 19.95
C GLY A 829 86.82 -0.31 21.18
N LEU A 830 87.78 -1.24 21.31
CA LEU A 830 88.71 -1.29 22.43
C LEU A 830 90.16 -1.08 21.98
N PRO A 831 90.87 -0.04 22.48
CA PRO A 831 92.27 0.18 22.14
C PRO A 831 93.21 -0.87 22.75
N ARG A 832 92.75 -1.54 23.80
CA ARG A 832 93.46 -2.62 24.51
C ARG A 832 92.45 -3.54 25.19
N ALA A 833 92.89 -4.74 25.55
CA ALA A 833 92.03 -5.67 26.29
C ALA A 833 91.64 -5.11 27.66
N ASP A 834 90.34 -4.88 27.90
CA ASP A 834 89.79 -4.30 29.13
C ASP A 834 88.42 -4.88 29.46
N ARG A 835 87.90 -4.62 30.67
CA ARG A 835 86.54 -5.02 31.06
C ARG A 835 85.52 -4.01 30.55
N VAL A 836 84.56 -4.47 29.75
CA VAL A 836 83.53 -3.64 29.13
C VAL A 836 82.18 -3.93 29.73
N ARG A 837 81.44 -2.88 30.10
CA ARG A 837 80.03 -2.96 30.51
C ARG A 837 79.18 -2.01 29.68
N ILE A 838 78.16 -2.53 28.98
CA ILE A 838 77.22 -1.75 28.15
C ILE A 838 75.81 -1.93 28.67
N GLU A 839 75.12 -0.82 28.94
CA GLU A 839 73.80 -0.79 29.59
C GLU A 839 72.83 0.15 28.88
N ILE A 840 71.59 -0.31 28.71
CA ILE A 840 70.49 0.46 28.15
C ILE A 840 69.64 1.00 29.30
N PHE A 841 69.38 2.30 29.31
CA PHE A 841 68.48 2.96 30.24
C PHE A 841 67.27 3.55 29.50
N ASP A 842 66.13 3.64 30.18
CA ASP A 842 64.98 4.39 29.68
C ASP A 842 65.16 5.91 29.92
N ILE A 843 64.25 6.72 29.37
CA ILE A 843 64.31 8.19 29.51
C ILE A 843 64.16 8.70 30.96
N ARG A 844 63.79 7.83 31.91
CA ARG A 844 63.69 8.14 33.35
C ARG A 844 64.95 7.72 34.10
N GLY A 845 65.95 7.17 33.42
CA GLY A 845 67.19 6.67 34.01
C GLY A 845 67.06 5.27 34.63
N ALA A 846 65.99 4.52 34.35
CA ALA A 846 65.86 3.15 34.83
C ALA A 846 66.62 2.18 33.91
N LEU A 847 67.41 1.27 34.49
CA LEU A 847 68.15 0.25 33.74
C LEU A 847 67.16 -0.72 33.06
N VAL A 848 67.20 -0.79 31.73
CA VAL A 848 66.39 -1.69 30.91
C VAL A 848 67.13 -3.02 30.72
N LYS A 849 68.41 -3.00 30.34
CA LYS A 849 69.19 -4.20 30.07
C LYS A 849 70.70 -3.95 30.05
N THR A 850 71.50 -4.86 30.62
CA THR A 850 72.95 -4.93 30.40
C THR A 850 73.22 -5.87 29.21
N LEU A 851 73.92 -5.38 28.18
CA LEU A 851 74.21 -6.13 26.95
C LEU A 851 75.51 -6.92 27.05
N VAL A 852 76.52 -6.34 27.71
CA VAL A 852 77.86 -6.91 27.90
C VAL A 852 78.34 -6.51 29.30
N ASP A 853 79.02 -7.43 30.00
CA ASP A 853 79.80 -7.18 31.23
C ASP A 853 80.91 -8.25 31.32
N ASP A 854 81.95 -8.12 30.49
CA ASP A 854 83.05 -9.09 30.43
C ASP A 854 84.37 -8.43 30.01
N LYS A 855 85.49 -9.15 30.17
CA LYS A 855 86.81 -8.75 29.70
C LYS A 855 86.99 -9.15 28.23
N LEU A 856 87.11 -8.16 27.37
CA LEU A 856 87.21 -8.34 25.92
C LEU A 856 88.62 -7.98 25.42
N SER A 857 89.04 -8.60 24.32
CA SER A 857 90.31 -8.32 23.64
C SER A 857 90.25 -6.99 22.88
N ALA A 858 91.41 -6.41 22.53
CA ALA A 858 91.48 -5.21 21.70
C ALA A 858 90.87 -5.46 20.31
N GLY A 859 90.14 -4.48 19.76
CA GLY A 859 89.38 -4.59 18.50
C GLY A 859 88.05 -3.89 18.54
#